data_AF-A0A6C0H900-F1
#
_entry.id   AF-A0A6C0H900-F1
#
_cell.length_a   1.000
_cell.length_b   1.000
_cell.length_c   1.000
_cell.angle_alpha   90.00
_cell.angle_beta   90.00
_cell.angle_gamma   90.00
#
_symmetry.space_group_name_H-M   'P 1'
#
loop_
_entity.id
_entity.type
_entity.pdbx_description
1 polymer ?
#
loop_
_entity_poly.entity_id
_entity_poly.type
_entity_poly.pdbx_seq_one_letter_code
_entity_poly.pdbx_strand_id
1 'polypeptide(L)'
;MAIMNISVTNKCLLFKLQEYYNTINKIHLNQIYNNFCLCNTNKLYCFNMLINNKLVYKISRKYKIIQNMNMTEYTNVIFELYTLKINKKQNFIFNIKINNKIYYLKKIVSNVINKFPLRKRNLELFVPASSVRNYLLNDPLLDYLKEYNIYSLTDQPRKRKRIINNDSILQSHYSSIIMNAGIEFENELIKLLLKNHKIITVATNPSHSKSKAKYEETIELMKNGIEIIYQGVLHNTDNNTFGMPDLLVRSDYINILLNYKVITDEEAILPSNNLKINYHYKVIDIKHSNIYLRSDGIHILNTNSCPAYKGQLYVYTIALNKILGININKAFIWGKKYKTAKPDIINFMNKLGVINYDTVDINYVNLTNKAIKWIKNVKRNGNKWKLLPYPYFNELYPNMKNEKDGVWHTLKIELNKKLYEITDVWCCTIKNRNEAHKHNIFGWNDPKCTSKIMGFNENKKQGKIIDEILNINRQHKYIMKPDKIVYDRKNWDITNDNILECYLDFETINSHFNSKIQNGIINNNDEQYIFLIGLGYYIDSKWNYESFIMEHKSSNAEISMFNNFYNYLNNLLKQYNKNNIIFYHWSCAEVCMFNKYKFKNNITTVDNFIFYDLNKVFTEEPIVIKGALNFSLKTIAKALYNNKLIKTYWDNNNSCSNGLNALILANNIYNNNNIIIKSTLQEIINYNEIDCKIVGEIHLLIKNIK
;
A
#
# COMPACT_ATOMS: atom_id res chain seq x y z
N MET A 1 35.94 -56.51 45.62
CA MET A 1 37.10 -56.47 44.69
C MET A 1 36.68 -55.77 43.40
N ALA A 2 37.64 -55.30 42.60
CA ALA A 2 37.41 -54.45 41.41
C ALA A 2 37.53 -55.25 40.09
N ILE A 3 37.92 -54.58 38.97
CA ILE A 3 38.28 -55.16 37.65
C ILE A 3 37.01 -55.56 36.84
N MET A 4 36.51 -54.87 35.79
CA MET A 4 37.09 -54.06 34.69
C MET A 4 37.95 -54.91 33.71
N ASN A 5 38.01 -54.76 32.38
CA ASN A 5 37.39 -53.84 31.40
C ASN A 5 37.60 -54.39 29.95
N ILE A 6 37.24 -53.61 28.90
CA ILE A 6 37.84 -53.63 27.53
C ILE A 6 37.40 -54.76 26.55
N SER A 7 37.70 -54.56 25.25
CA SER A 7 36.70 -54.32 24.18
C SER A 7 37.28 -54.26 22.73
N VAL A 8 36.41 -54.31 21.69
CA VAL A 8 36.64 -54.01 20.23
C VAL A 8 37.64 -54.94 19.49
N THR A 9 37.74 -55.12 18.14
CA THR A 9 37.16 -54.58 16.86
C THR A 9 36.76 -55.74 15.90
N ASN A 10 35.98 -55.69 14.81
CA ASN A 10 35.27 -54.67 13.97
C ASN A 10 35.85 -54.35 12.56
N LYS A 11 35.36 -55.03 11.50
CA LYS A 11 35.53 -54.87 10.02
C LYS A 11 34.45 -55.74 9.28
N CYS A 12 34.24 -55.81 7.95
CA CYS A 12 34.13 -54.90 6.77
C CYS A 12 33.82 -55.78 5.50
N LEU A 13 33.21 -55.37 4.36
CA LEU A 13 32.35 -54.21 3.98
C LEU A 13 31.74 -54.43 2.55
N LEU A 14 30.45 -54.08 2.34
CA LEU A 14 29.73 -53.80 1.04
C LEU A 14 29.49 -54.88 -0.05
N PHE A 15 28.30 -54.85 -0.68
CA PHE A 15 28.11 -54.58 -2.13
C PHE A 15 26.67 -54.11 -2.46
N LYS A 16 26.37 -53.83 -3.74
CA LYS A 16 25.20 -53.07 -4.26
C LYS A 16 23.96 -53.91 -4.57
N LEU A 17 22.78 -53.27 -4.66
CA LEU A 17 21.80 -53.48 -5.73
C LEU A 17 20.89 -52.23 -5.89
N GLN A 18 20.44 -51.93 -7.12
CA GLN A 18 19.64 -50.74 -7.45
C GLN A 18 18.65 -51.04 -8.59
N GLU A 19 17.58 -51.76 -8.29
CA GLU A 19 16.46 -52.03 -9.22
C GLU A 19 15.19 -52.38 -8.42
N TYR A 20 14.06 -52.64 -9.11
CA TYR A 20 12.69 -52.76 -8.57
C TYR A 20 12.04 -51.47 -8.04
N TYR A 21 11.45 -50.69 -8.97
CA TYR A 21 10.53 -49.59 -8.64
C TYR A 21 9.21 -49.58 -9.46
N ASN A 22 8.95 -50.59 -10.31
CA ASN A 22 7.88 -50.54 -11.34
C ASN A 22 6.97 -51.79 -11.43
N THR A 23 6.69 -52.45 -10.31
CA THR A 23 5.61 -53.46 -10.13
C THR A 23 5.31 -53.53 -8.62
N ILE A 24 4.09 -53.58 -8.11
CA ILE A 24 2.78 -54.04 -8.62
C ILE A 24 1.68 -52.99 -8.34
N ASN A 25 0.63 -52.96 -9.16
CA ASN A 25 -0.60 -52.20 -8.86
C ASN A 25 -1.83 -52.99 -9.35
N LYS A 26 -2.94 -52.97 -8.57
CA LYS A 26 -4.14 -53.84 -8.65
C LYS A 26 -3.91 -55.33 -8.38
N ILE A 27 -4.71 -55.90 -7.47
CA ILE A 27 -5.70 -56.98 -7.75
C ILE A 27 -6.64 -57.14 -6.52
N HIS A 28 -7.89 -57.52 -6.78
CA HIS A 28 -9.01 -57.83 -5.88
C HIS A 28 -9.23 -57.06 -4.56
N LEU A 29 -10.27 -56.21 -4.58
CA LEU A 29 -11.24 -56.07 -3.48
C LEU A 29 -12.27 -57.21 -3.58
N ASN A 30 -12.54 -57.93 -2.49
CA ASN A 30 -13.89 -58.24 -1.98
C ASN A 30 -13.83 -59.09 -0.69
N GLN A 31 -14.93 -59.03 0.08
CA GLN A 31 -15.25 -59.90 1.23
C GLN A 31 -14.22 -59.98 2.37
N ILE A 32 -14.38 -59.11 3.37
CA ILE A 32 -14.87 -59.47 4.71
C ILE A 32 -15.42 -58.20 5.37
N TYR A 33 -16.65 -58.27 5.91
CA TYR A 33 -17.29 -57.18 6.63
C TYR A 33 -17.20 -57.43 8.14
N ASN A 34 -16.52 -56.55 8.90
CA ASN A 34 -17.14 -55.75 9.97
C ASN A 34 -16.09 -54.99 10.83
N ASN A 35 -16.56 -53.92 11.47
CA ASN A 35 -15.91 -53.14 12.54
C ASN A 35 -14.68 -52.27 12.20
N PHE A 36 -15.00 -51.11 11.61
CA PHE A 36 -14.42 -49.77 11.87
C PHE A 36 -13.07 -49.29 11.26
N CYS A 37 -13.13 -48.01 10.83
CA CYS A 37 -12.03 -47.03 10.69
C CYS A 37 -10.94 -47.25 9.62
N LEU A 38 -11.33 -47.09 8.36
CA LEU A 38 -10.42 -46.65 7.29
C LEU A 38 -9.87 -45.24 7.58
N CYS A 39 -8.58 -45.13 7.94
CA CYS A 39 -7.89 -43.86 8.14
C CYS A 39 -6.69 -43.72 7.18
N ASN A 40 -6.96 -43.23 5.97
CA ASN A 40 -5.95 -43.00 4.94
C ASN A 40 -5.01 -41.85 5.34
N THR A 41 -3.78 -42.17 5.79
CA THR A 41 -2.68 -41.19 5.85
C THR A 41 -1.36 -41.74 5.34
N ASN A 42 -0.82 -41.08 4.32
CA ASN A 42 0.51 -41.35 3.79
C ASN A 42 1.58 -40.61 4.63
N LYS A 43 2.73 -41.25 4.89
CA LYS A 43 3.93 -40.73 5.57
C LYS A 43 3.86 -40.54 7.11
N LEU A 44 4.04 -41.65 7.83
CA LEU A 44 4.63 -41.66 9.18
C LEU A 44 6.17 -41.69 9.07
N TYR A 45 6.90 -41.12 10.04
CA TYR A 45 8.36 -41.30 10.18
C TYR A 45 8.78 -41.53 11.64
N CYS A 46 8.22 -42.59 12.23
CA CYS A 46 8.83 -43.32 13.34
C CYS A 46 8.94 -44.79 12.90
N PHE A 47 10.14 -45.36 12.94
CA PHE A 47 10.40 -46.72 12.49
C PHE A 47 9.96 -47.74 13.56
N ASN A 48 8.66 -48.08 13.56
CA ASN A 48 8.11 -49.22 14.28
C ASN A 48 7.96 -50.40 13.31
N MET A 49 9.07 -51.05 12.94
CA MET A 49 8.99 -52.34 12.26
C MET A 49 8.74 -53.45 13.28
N LEU A 50 7.61 -54.14 13.15
CA LEU A 50 7.46 -55.50 13.66
C LEU A 50 8.33 -56.41 12.80
N ILE A 51 9.37 -56.98 13.40
CA ILE A 51 10.12 -58.12 12.85
C ILE A 51 9.90 -59.27 13.82
N ASN A 52 9.33 -60.37 13.32
CA ASN A 52 9.11 -61.63 14.03
C ASN A 52 8.58 -61.45 15.47
N ASN A 53 7.46 -60.73 15.60
CA ASN A 53 6.71 -60.49 16.84
C ASN A 53 7.51 -59.89 18.02
N LYS A 54 8.54 -59.07 17.75
CA LYS A 54 9.29 -58.34 18.80
C LYS A 54 9.15 -56.83 18.67
N LEU A 55 8.94 -56.17 19.81
CA LEU A 55 8.82 -54.71 19.91
C LEU A 55 10.20 -54.09 20.17
N VAL A 56 10.57 -53.06 19.40
CA VAL A 56 11.83 -52.32 19.58
C VAL A 56 11.51 -50.82 19.65
N TYR A 57 12.04 -50.13 20.67
CA TYR A 57 11.84 -48.70 20.85
C TYR A 57 13.14 -48.00 21.32
N LYS A 58 13.18 -46.67 21.13
CA LYS A 58 14.41 -45.87 21.21
C LYS A 58 14.35 -44.85 22.35
N ILE A 59 15.01 -45.16 23.46
CA ILE A 59 15.27 -44.21 24.56
C ILE A 59 16.75 -43.77 24.48
N SER A 60 16.99 -42.46 24.64
CA SER A 60 18.31 -41.78 24.71
C SER A 60 19.56 -42.62 24.37
N ARG A 61 19.86 -42.74 23.06
CA ARG A 61 21.14 -43.21 22.48
C ARG A 61 21.61 -44.65 22.76
N LYS A 62 20.85 -45.52 23.44
CA LYS A 62 21.10 -46.99 23.41
C LYS A 62 19.81 -47.77 23.19
N TYR A 63 19.87 -48.78 22.32
CA TYR A 63 18.77 -49.73 22.13
C TYR A 63 18.74 -50.74 23.28
N LYS A 64 17.53 -51.14 23.68
CA LYS A 64 17.29 -52.30 24.55
C LYS A 64 16.14 -53.10 23.95
N ILE A 65 16.31 -54.40 23.81
CA ILE A 65 15.24 -55.32 23.42
C ILE A 65 14.52 -55.73 24.71
N ILE A 66 13.19 -55.63 24.73
CA ILE A 66 12.37 -56.38 25.69
C ILE A 66 11.77 -57.56 24.94
N GLN A 67 11.97 -58.76 25.47
CA GLN A 67 11.29 -59.96 24.99
C GLN A 67 10.02 -60.17 25.81
N ASN A 68 8.98 -60.65 25.14
CA ASN A 68 7.76 -61.22 25.71
C ASN A 68 6.97 -60.26 26.61
N MET A 69 6.20 -59.37 25.98
CA MET A 69 4.92 -58.90 26.51
C MET A 69 3.81 -59.46 25.61
N ASN A 70 2.70 -59.89 26.19
CA ASN A 70 1.51 -60.31 25.43
C ASN A 70 0.59 -59.11 25.14
N MET A 71 -0.36 -59.29 24.22
CA MET A 71 -1.29 -58.22 23.83
C MET A 71 -2.19 -57.74 24.98
N THR A 72 -2.58 -58.63 25.89
CA THR A 72 -3.47 -58.32 27.01
C THR A 72 -2.78 -57.41 28.04
N GLU A 73 -1.50 -57.69 28.34
CA GLU A 73 -0.65 -56.82 29.18
C GLU A 73 -0.48 -55.42 28.56
N TYR A 74 -0.28 -55.35 27.25
CA TYR A 74 -0.18 -54.08 26.53
C TYR A 74 -1.46 -53.24 26.65
N THR A 75 -2.65 -53.85 26.46
CA THR A 75 -3.93 -53.13 26.58
C THR A 75 -4.15 -52.61 27.99
N ASN A 76 -3.86 -53.41 29.02
CA ASN A 76 -4.08 -53.02 30.42
C ASN A 76 -3.19 -51.83 30.84
N VAL A 77 -1.91 -51.85 30.48
CA VAL A 77 -0.98 -50.73 30.75
C VAL A 77 -1.40 -49.44 30.03
N ILE A 78 -1.94 -49.54 28.81
CA ILE A 78 -2.50 -48.38 28.10
C ILE A 78 -3.76 -47.86 28.79
N PHE A 79 -4.61 -48.74 29.35
CA PHE A 79 -5.87 -48.37 29.98
C PHE A 79 -5.67 -47.67 31.33
N GLU A 80 -4.81 -48.18 32.21
CA GLU A 80 -4.45 -47.53 33.49
C GLU A 80 -3.82 -46.13 33.28
N LEU A 81 -3.04 -45.97 32.21
CA LEU A 81 -2.46 -44.67 31.85
C LEU A 81 -3.48 -43.65 31.33
N TYR A 82 -4.67 -44.10 30.92
CA TYR A 82 -5.73 -43.25 30.35
C TYR A 82 -6.79 -42.80 31.38
N THR A 83 -7.04 -43.59 32.43
CA THR A 83 -8.09 -43.29 33.42
C THR A 83 -7.69 -42.22 34.45
N LEU A 84 -6.39 -42.01 34.70
CA LEU A 84 -5.88 -41.06 35.70
C LEU A 84 -5.87 -39.59 35.22
N LYS A 85 -7.05 -38.96 35.19
CA LYS A 85 -7.21 -37.49 35.16
C LYS A 85 -6.74 -36.88 36.51
N ILE A 86 -5.51 -36.37 36.56
CA ILE A 86 -4.95 -35.69 37.75
C ILE A 86 -4.58 -34.24 37.40
N ASN A 87 -5.08 -33.30 38.22
CA ASN A 87 -4.73 -31.87 38.17
C ASN A 87 -3.61 -31.54 39.18
N LYS A 88 -2.76 -30.57 38.83
CA LYS A 88 -1.58 -30.06 39.58
C LYS A 88 -0.34 -30.98 39.57
N LYS A 89 0.83 -30.37 39.84
CA LYS A 89 2.16 -31.00 39.80
C LYS A 89 2.45 -31.80 41.08
N GLN A 90 2.65 -33.11 40.96
CA GLN A 90 3.39 -33.92 41.93
C GLN A 90 4.25 -34.96 41.18
N ASN A 91 5.39 -35.35 41.75
CA ASN A 91 6.22 -36.44 41.24
C ASN A 91 5.72 -37.75 41.84
N PHE A 92 5.21 -38.65 41.00
CA PHE A 92 4.83 -40.00 41.42
C PHE A 92 5.88 -41.03 40.97
N ILE A 93 6.22 -41.95 41.88
CA ILE A 93 6.98 -43.17 41.61
C ILE A 93 5.96 -44.31 41.69
N PHE A 94 5.82 -45.06 40.59
CA PHE A 94 4.98 -46.25 40.57
C PHE A 94 5.85 -47.51 40.60
N ASN A 95 5.48 -48.45 41.45
CA ASN A 95 6.10 -49.77 41.56
C ASN A 95 5.22 -50.76 40.80
N ILE A 96 5.68 -51.22 39.62
CA ILE A 96 4.99 -52.29 38.88
C ILE A 96 5.79 -53.57 39.04
N LYS A 97 5.11 -54.67 39.40
CA LYS A 97 5.72 -55.97 39.70
C LYS A 97 5.35 -56.96 38.59
N ILE A 98 6.34 -57.39 37.80
CA ILE A 98 6.17 -58.33 36.68
C ILE A 98 7.18 -59.47 36.88
N ASN A 99 6.70 -60.72 36.83
CA ASN A 99 7.51 -61.94 37.03
C ASN A 99 8.49 -61.84 38.21
N ASN A 100 7.94 -61.46 39.38
CA ASN A 100 8.63 -61.25 40.65
C ASN A 100 9.78 -60.21 40.66
N LYS A 101 9.94 -59.39 39.63
CA LYS A 101 10.82 -58.21 39.66
C LYS A 101 10.01 -56.92 39.76
N ILE A 102 10.47 -56.01 40.61
CA ILE A 102 9.90 -54.66 40.79
C ILE A 102 10.61 -53.71 39.83
N TYR A 103 9.84 -52.94 39.08
CA TYR A 103 10.34 -51.94 38.14
C TYR A 103 9.88 -50.54 38.57
N TYR A 104 10.85 -49.63 38.75
CA TYR A 104 10.60 -48.24 39.18
C TYR A 104 10.41 -47.32 37.98
N LEU A 105 9.18 -46.81 37.79
CA LEU A 105 8.86 -45.84 36.75
C LEU A 105 8.81 -44.41 37.31
N LYS A 106 9.84 -43.62 37.00
CA LYS A 106 9.95 -42.20 37.38
C LYS A 106 9.29 -41.29 36.35
N LYS A 107 8.01 -40.97 36.54
CA LYS A 107 7.22 -40.12 35.63
C LYS A 107 7.59 -38.64 35.78
N ILE A 108 8.56 -38.16 35.00
CA ILE A 108 8.84 -36.71 34.89
C ILE A 108 7.70 -36.06 34.12
N VAL A 109 6.77 -35.42 34.85
CA VAL A 109 5.70 -34.60 34.25
C VAL A 109 6.28 -33.22 33.88
N SER A 110 7.06 -33.18 32.80
CA SER A 110 7.29 -31.95 32.05
C SER A 110 6.09 -31.67 31.15
N ASN A 111 5.84 -30.40 30.83
CA ASN A 111 4.61 -29.97 30.14
C ASN A 111 4.56 -30.45 28.67
N VAL A 112 4.14 -31.69 28.43
CA VAL A 112 3.69 -32.16 27.12
C VAL A 112 2.27 -31.64 26.85
N ILE A 113 2.15 -30.32 26.74
CA ILE A 113 0.96 -29.69 26.15
C ILE A 113 0.95 -30.05 24.67
N ASN A 114 0.18 -31.09 24.33
CA ASN A 114 -0.28 -31.48 22.99
C ASN A 114 0.59 -31.02 21.80
N LYS A 115 1.86 -31.43 21.78
CA LYS A 115 2.69 -31.43 20.56
C LYS A 115 2.38 -32.63 19.68
N PHE A 116 1.10 -32.82 19.37
CA PHE A 116 0.77 -33.30 18.04
C PHE A 116 1.41 -32.31 17.05
N PRO A 117 2.14 -32.78 16.01
CA PRO A 117 2.35 -31.97 14.83
C PRO A 117 1.02 -31.90 14.08
N LEU A 118 0.06 -31.13 14.63
CA LEU A 118 -0.89 -30.36 13.82
C LEU A 118 -0.03 -29.75 12.71
N ARG A 119 -0.20 -30.23 11.48
CA ARG A 119 0.66 -29.96 10.32
C ARG A 119 0.77 -28.44 10.19
N LYS A 120 1.84 -27.87 10.76
CA LYS A 120 1.80 -26.49 11.29
C LYS A 120 1.61 -25.55 10.10
N ARG A 121 0.36 -25.13 9.85
CA ARG A 121 -0.04 -24.37 8.66
C ARG A 121 0.97 -23.24 8.55
N ASN A 122 1.79 -23.25 7.50
CA ASN A 122 2.93 -22.36 7.48
C ASN A 122 2.46 -20.95 7.07
N LEU A 123 1.88 -20.25 8.05
CA LEU A 123 1.26 -18.92 7.95
C LEU A 123 2.28 -17.82 7.57
N GLU A 124 3.55 -18.16 7.42
CA GLU A 124 4.57 -17.35 6.76
C GLU A 124 4.36 -17.31 5.24
N LEU A 125 4.01 -18.46 4.63
CA LEU A 125 3.72 -18.60 3.19
C LEU A 125 2.33 -18.08 2.79
N PHE A 126 1.46 -17.83 3.77
CA PHE A 126 0.15 -17.22 3.53
C PHE A 126 0.28 -15.73 3.14
N VAL A 127 -0.61 -15.28 2.27
CA VAL A 127 -0.66 -13.91 1.72
C VAL A 127 -1.80 -13.12 2.38
N PRO A 128 -1.52 -12.07 3.18
CA PRO A 128 -2.56 -11.19 3.70
C PRO A 128 -3.23 -10.42 2.55
N ALA A 129 -4.55 -10.21 2.61
CA ALA A 129 -5.30 -9.48 1.59
C ALA A 129 -4.75 -8.07 1.30
N SER A 130 -4.35 -7.31 2.33
CA SER A 130 -3.76 -5.98 2.16
C SER A 130 -2.37 -5.98 1.49
N SER A 131 -1.69 -7.13 1.40
CA SER A 131 -0.35 -7.23 0.81
C SER A 131 -0.31 -7.26 -0.72
N VAL A 132 -1.46 -7.40 -1.41
CA VAL A 132 -1.47 -7.25 -2.88
C VAL A 132 -1.37 -5.79 -3.34
N ARG A 133 -1.39 -4.82 -2.41
CA ARG A 133 -1.46 -3.38 -2.65
C ARG A 133 -0.40 -2.86 -3.62
N ASN A 134 0.88 -3.10 -3.36
CA ASN A 134 1.94 -2.41 -4.09
C ASN A 134 2.04 -2.91 -5.54
N TYR A 135 1.90 -4.22 -5.76
CA TYR A 135 1.75 -4.79 -7.11
C TYR A 135 0.57 -4.16 -7.88
N LEU A 136 -0.59 -3.99 -7.25
CA LEU A 136 -1.79 -3.41 -7.88
C LEU A 136 -1.75 -1.90 -8.08
N LEU A 137 -0.84 -1.20 -7.39
CA LEU A 137 -0.49 0.21 -7.65
C LEU A 137 0.74 0.35 -8.57
N ASN A 138 1.27 -0.75 -9.08
CA ASN A 138 2.44 -0.82 -9.96
C ASN A 138 3.74 -0.29 -9.31
N ASP A 139 3.98 -0.56 -8.03
CA ASP A 139 5.32 -0.43 -7.42
C ASP A 139 5.71 -1.67 -6.57
N PRO A 140 5.66 -2.90 -7.16
CA PRO A 140 5.93 -4.15 -6.45
C PRO A 140 7.33 -4.28 -5.84
N LEU A 141 8.28 -3.44 -6.26
CA LEU A 141 9.60 -3.28 -5.63
C LEU A 141 9.46 -3.03 -4.11
N LEU A 142 8.47 -2.26 -3.67
CA LEU A 142 8.24 -1.96 -2.25
C LEU A 142 7.94 -3.21 -1.41
N ASP A 143 7.33 -4.24 -2.00
CA ASP A 143 7.09 -5.52 -1.30
C ASP A 143 8.40 -6.25 -1.01
N TYR A 144 9.33 -6.20 -1.97
CA TYR A 144 10.66 -6.82 -1.87
C TYR A 144 11.53 -6.07 -0.84
N LEU A 145 11.61 -4.75 -0.94
CA LEU A 145 12.38 -3.92 0.00
C LEU A 145 11.89 -4.10 1.45
N LYS A 146 10.56 -4.22 1.65
CA LYS A 146 9.93 -4.39 2.96
C LYS A 146 10.08 -5.79 3.58
N GLU A 147 10.02 -6.87 2.79
CA GLU A 147 10.22 -8.24 3.30
C GLU A 147 11.70 -8.48 3.71
N TYR A 148 12.63 -7.79 3.06
CA TYR A 148 14.08 -8.02 3.19
C TYR A 148 14.87 -6.90 3.87
N ASN A 149 14.20 -5.87 4.42
CA ASN A 149 14.81 -4.74 5.14
C ASN A 149 15.93 -4.05 4.34
N ILE A 150 15.67 -3.77 3.06
CA ILE A 150 16.64 -3.12 2.16
C ILE A 150 16.37 -1.61 2.18
N TYR A 151 17.35 -0.81 2.58
CA TYR A 151 17.30 0.66 2.65
C TYR A 151 18.46 1.32 1.90
N SER A 152 19.54 0.57 1.65
CA SER A 152 20.69 0.93 0.80
C SER A 152 20.84 -0.05 -0.37
N LEU A 153 21.44 0.40 -1.49
CA LEU A 153 21.87 -0.48 -2.59
C LEU A 153 22.93 -1.51 -2.17
N THR A 154 23.61 -1.31 -1.04
CA THR A 154 24.60 -2.25 -0.48
C THR A 154 23.99 -3.36 0.40
N ASP A 155 22.72 -3.21 0.81
CA ASP A 155 22.09 -4.15 1.75
C ASP A 155 21.92 -5.55 1.16
N GLN A 156 22.34 -6.55 1.92
CA GLN A 156 22.14 -7.96 1.56
C GLN A 156 20.74 -8.41 2.00
N PRO A 157 19.94 -9.08 1.13
CA PRO A 157 18.55 -9.44 1.44
C PRO A 157 18.37 -10.30 2.70
N ARG A 158 18.05 -9.65 3.83
CA ARG A 158 17.92 -10.28 5.14
C ARG A 158 16.46 -10.26 5.58
N LYS A 159 15.78 -11.42 5.47
CA LYS A 159 14.37 -11.58 5.87
C LYS A 159 14.09 -10.90 7.20
N ARG A 160 13.09 -10.03 7.21
CA ARG A 160 12.72 -9.23 8.38
C ARG A 160 12.41 -10.12 9.59
N LYS A 161 13.34 -10.17 10.55
CA LYS A 161 13.05 -10.68 11.89
C LYS A 161 11.94 -9.83 12.50
N ARG A 162 11.01 -10.48 13.20
CA ARG A 162 9.77 -9.87 13.71
C ARG A 162 10.00 -9.05 14.99
N ILE A 163 10.83 -8.01 14.88
CA ILE A 163 11.02 -6.97 15.89
C ILE A 163 9.75 -6.10 15.91
N ILE A 164 9.20 -5.88 17.10
CA ILE A 164 7.82 -5.42 17.31
C ILE A 164 7.70 -3.88 17.20
N ASN A 165 8.79 -3.13 17.41
CA ASN A 165 8.72 -1.69 17.69
C ASN A 165 9.13 -0.76 16.53
N ASN A 166 9.55 -1.28 15.36
CA ASN A 166 10.17 -0.46 14.31
C ASN A 166 9.23 -0.05 13.16
N ASP A 167 7.98 -0.53 13.05
CA ASP A 167 7.08 -0.09 11.97
C ASP A 167 6.72 1.41 12.06
N SER A 168 6.70 1.99 13.26
CA SER A 168 6.52 3.43 13.48
C SER A 168 7.65 4.28 12.89
N ILE A 169 8.88 3.78 12.89
CA ILE A 169 10.06 4.44 12.31
C ILE A 169 10.04 4.36 10.77
N LEU A 170 9.31 3.40 10.20
CA LEU A 170 9.23 3.14 8.76
C LEU A 170 8.02 3.81 8.06
N GLN A 171 7.13 4.43 8.83
CA GLN A 171 5.90 5.04 8.32
C GLN A 171 6.02 6.57 8.37
N SER A 172 5.92 7.24 7.21
CA SER A 172 6.01 8.70 7.15
C SER A 172 4.88 9.36 7.94
N HIS A 173 5.12 10.57 8.47
CA HIS A 173 4.15 11.34 9.25
C HIS A 173 2.82 11.55 8.50
N TYR A 174 2.87 11.69 7.16
CA TYR A 174 1.67 11.68 6.32
C TYR A 174 0.88 10.36 6.43
N SER A 175 1.58 9.24 6.28
CA SER A 175 0.99 7.90 6.26
C SER A 175 0.45 7.47 7.62
N SER A 176 0.96 8.01 8.73
CA SER A 176 0.36 7.76 10.06
C SER A 176 -0.93 8.57 10.25
N ILE A 177 -0.98 9.87 9.93
CA ILE A 177 -2.21 10.67 10.10
C ILE A 177 -3.35 10.09 9.24
N ILE A 178 -3.11 9.82 7.95
CA ILE A 178 -4.15 9.29 7.05
C ILE A 178 -4.64 7.90 7.48
N MET A 179 -3.77 7.09 8.10
CA MET A 179 -4.16 5.80 8.67
C MET A 179 -4.99 5.96 9.95
N ASN A 180 -4.60 6.88 10.84
CA ASN A 180 -5.31 7.16 12.09
C ASN A 180 -6.71 7.72 11.83
N ALA A 181 -6.85 8.69 10.92
CA ALA A 181 -8.16 9.20 10.49
C ALA A 181 -9.00 8.14 9.76
N GLY A 182 -8.36 7.14 9.16
CA GLY A 182 -9.02 5.94 8.63
C GLY A 182 -9.63 5.08 9.73
N ILE A 183 -8.85 4.77 10.77
CA ILE A 183 -9.27 3.99 11.94
C ILE A 183 -10.35 4.74 12.74
N GLU A 184 -10.23 6.05 12.90
CA GLU A 184 -11.24 6.91 13.52
C GLU A 184 -12.57 6.86 12.73
N PHE A 185 -12.53 7.09 11.42
CA PHE A 185 -13.72 7.03 10.56
C PHE A 185 -14.42 5.66 10.60
N GLU A 186 -13.66 4.57 10.59
CA GLU A 186 -14.19 3.21 10.69
C GLU A 186 -14.90 2.99 12.04
N ASN A 187 -14.23 3.29 13.15
CA ASN A 187 -14.81 3.11 14.49
C ASN A 187 -16.04 4.00 14.73
N GLU A 188 -16.01 5.26 14.29
CA GLU A 188 -17.16 6.17 14.43
C GLU A 188 -18.34 5.76 13.54
N LEU A 189 -18.11 5.24 12.32
CA LEU A 189 -19.16 4.67 11.49
C LEU A 189 -19.82 3.45 12.16
N ILE A 190 -19.01 2.56 12.75
CA ILE A 190 -19.53 1.40 13.49
C ILE A 190 -20.34 1.84 14.73
N LYS A 191 -19.90 2.87 15.46
CA LYS A 191 -20.69 3.47 16.57
C LYS A 191 -22.03 4.05 16.11
N LEU A 192 -22.12 4.61 14.89
CA LEU A 192 -23.39 5.06 14.33
C LEU A 192 -24.31 3.90 13.96
N LEU A 193 -23.78 2.86 13.30
CA LEU A 193 -24.58 1.69 12.90
C LEU A 193 -25.07 0.87 14.10
N LEU A 194 -24.27 0.77 15.17
CA LEU A 194 -24.65 0.11 16.43
C LEU A 194 -25.89 0.70 17.12
N LYS A 195 -26.35 1.91 16.74
CA LYS A 195 -27.60 2.50 17.25
C LYS A 195 -28.85 1.77 16.73
N ASN A 196 -28.78 1.25 15.51
CA ASN A 196 -29.93 0.74 14.76
C ASN A 196 -29.77 -0.73 14.30
N HIS A 197 -28.55 -1.29 14.33
CA HIS A 197 -28.23 -2.60 13.76
C HIS A 197 -27.42 -3.49 14.72
N LYS A 198 -27.68 -4.79 14.70
CA LYS A 198 -26.97 -5.78 15.54
C LYS A 198 -25.63 -6.16 14.92
N ILE A 199 -24.55 -5.54 15.39
CA ILE A 199 -23.17 -5.81 14.96
C ILE A 199 -22.46 -6.68 16.02
N ILE A 200 -21.77 -7.74 15.59
CA ILE A 200 -20.88 -8.53 16.46
C ILE A 200 -19.44 -8.46 15.95
N THR A 201 -18.53 -8.01 16.82
CA THR A 201 -17.08 -7.89 16.56
C THR A 201 -16.36 -9.21 16.79
N VAL A 202 -15.77 -9.79 15.74
CA VAL A 202 -14.93 -10.99 15.87
C VAL A 202 -13.51 -10.64 16.34
N ALA A 203 -12.88 -9.64 15.71
CA ALA A 203 -11.45 -9.39 15.90
C ALA A 203 -11.13 -7.92 16.21
N THR A 204 -10.45 -7.70 17.32
CA THR A 204 -10.00 -6.39 17.83
C THR A 204 -8.54 -6.05 17.53
N ASN A 205 -7.81 -6.88 16.75
CA ASN A 205 -6.37 -6.69 16.52
C ASN A 205 -5.95 -7.31 15.17
N PRO A 206 -5.11 -6.64 14.36
CA PRO A 206 -4.65 -7.16 13.06
C PRO A 206 -3.98 -8.54 13.11
N SER A 207 -3.40 -8.96 14.25
CA SER A 207 -2.82 -10.28 14.40
C SER A 207 -3.85 -11.42 14.46
N HIS A 208 -5.10 -11.13 14.85
CA HIS A 208 -6.21 -12.10 14.90
C HIS A 208 -6.61 -12.62 13.52
N SER A 209 -6.29 -11.89 12.44
CA SER A 209 -6.45 -12.37 11.06
C SER A 209 -5.78 -13.74 10.80
N LYS A 210 -4.77 -14.13 11.58
CA LYS A 210 -4.10 -15.44 11.52
C LYS A 210 -4.66 -16.49 12.49
N SER A 211 -5.61 -16.13 13.35
CA SER A 211 -6.17 -17.01 14.38
C SER A 211 -7.16 -18.00 13.76
N LYS A 212 -6.93 -19.30 14.01
CA LYS A 212 -7.88 -20.36 13.64
C LYS A 212 -9.19 -20.23 14.43
N ALA A 213 -9.11 -19.87 15.73
CA ALA A 213 -10.29 -19.71 16.58
C ALA A 213 -11.20 -18.58 16.10
N LYS A 214 -10.65 -17.42 15.69
CA LYS A 214 -11.45 -16.31 15.17
C LYS A 214 -12.05 -16.59 13.78
N TYR A 215 -11.38 -17.41 12.96
CA TYR A 215 -11.96 -17.95 11.72
C TYR A 215 -13.15 -18.89 12.02
N GLU A 216 -13.04 -19.75 13.03
CA GLU A 216 -14.13 -20.67 13.43
C GLU A 216 -15.31 -19.92 14.06
N GLU A 217 -15.04 -18.93 14.92
CA GLU A 217 -16.03 -17.99 15.48
C GLU A 217 -16.78 -17.22 14.37
N THR A 218 -16.09 -16.78 13.32
CA THR A 218 -16.73 -16.12 12.15
C THR A 218 -17.74 -17.04 11.48
N ILE A 219 -17.41 -18.33 11.32
CA ILE A 219 -18.30 -19.34 10.71
C ILE A 219 -19.48 -19.67 11.62
N GLU A 220 -19.29 -19.66 12.94
CA GLU A 220 -20.36 -19.88 13.91
C GLU A 220 -21.36 -18.72 13.92
N LEU A 221 -20.89 -17.47 13.92
CA LEU A 221 -21.76 -16.29 13.78
C LEU A 221 -22.52 -16.27 12.45
N MET A 222 -21.91 -16.74 11.34
CA MET A 222 -22.60 -16.89 10.05
C MET A 222 -23.73 -17.92 10.10
N LYS A 223 -23.53 -19.07 10.76
CA LYS A 223 -24.57 -20.10 10.94
C LYS A 223 -25.69 -19.63 11.87
N ASN A 224 -25.35 -18.83 12.87
CA ASN A 224 -26.28 -18.22 13.81
C ASN A 224 -27.02 -16.99 13.22
N GLY A 225 -26.86 -16.71 11.91
CA GLY A 225 -27.63 -15.70 11.19
C GLY A 225 -27.37 -14.26 11.60
N ILE A 226 -26.21 -13.95 12.18
CA ILE A 226 -25.88 -12.59 12.63
C ILE A 226 -25.85 -11.65 11.43
N GLU A 227 -26.66 -10.59 11.47
CA GLU A 227 -26.91 -9.67 10.35
C GLU A 227 -25.63 -8.98 9.86
N ILE A 228 -24.79 -8.54 10.80
CA ILE A 228 -23.55 -7.82 10.55
C ILE A 228 -22.44 -8.37 11.46
N ILE A 229 -21.37 -8.88 10.85
CA ILE A 229 -20.17 -9.36 11.54
C ILE A 229 -19.03 -8.39 11.22
N TYR A 230 -18.53 -7.67 12.24
CA TYR A 230 -17.44 -6.70 12.11
C TYR A 230 -16.07 -7.36 12.35
N GLN A 231 -15.11 -7.06 11.48
CA GLN A 231 -13.76 -7.61 11.48
C GLN A 231 -13.73 -9.15 11.54
N GLY A 232 -14.59 -9.81 10.74
CA GLY A 232 -14.65 -11.27 10.63
C GLY A 232 -13.40 -11.85 9.94
N VAL A 233 -12.90 -12.99 10.40
CA VAL A 233 -11.61 -13.55 9.94
C VAL A 233 -11.83 -14.59 8.85
N LEU A 234 -11.28 -14.34 7.65
CA LEU A 234 -11.42 -15.20 6.47
C LEU A 234 -10.08 -15.86 6.11
N HIS A 235 -10.03 -17.20 6.02
CA HIS A 235 -8.87 -17.98 5.56
C HIS A 235 -9.24 -18.76 4.29
N ASN A 236 -8.40 -18.71 3.25
CA ASN A 236 -8.50 -19.58 2.08
C ASN A 236 -7.26 -20.48 2.02
N THR A 237 -7.45 -21.79 2.18
CA THR A 237 -6.35 -22.77 2.20
C THR A 237 -5.81 -23.10 0.82
N ASP A 238 -6.62 -22.97 -0.22
CA ASP A 238 -6.33 -23.47 -1.56
C ASP A 238 -5.32 -22.54 -2.23
N ASN A 239 -5.64 -21.25 -2.22
CA ASN A 239 -4.73 -20.20 -2.68
C ASN A 239 -3.78 -19.70 -1.57
N ASN A 240 -3.90 -20.17 -0.32
CA ASN A 240 -3.11 -19.71 0.84
C ASN A 240 -3.21 -18.17 1.07
N THR A 241 -4.41 -17.60 1.01
CA THR A 241 -4.67 -16.20 1.40
C THR A 241 -5.45 -16.10 2.71
N PHE A 242 -5.43 -14.93 3.34
CA PHE A 242 -6.22 -14.64 4.54
C PHE A 242 -6.45 -13.14 4.73
N GLY A 243 -7.39 -12.78 5.60
CA GLY A 243 -7.46 -11.45 6.18
C GLY A 243 -8.75 -11.21 6.96
N MET A 244 -9.15 -9.95 7.00
CA MET A 244 -10.18 -9.40 7.86
C MET A 244 -10.88 -8.30 7.06
N PRO A 245 -11.97 -8.59 6.32
CA PRO A 245 -12.87 -7.54 5.82
C PRO A 245 -13.45 -6.76 6.99
N ASP A 246 -13.65 -5.46 6.79
CA ASP A 246 -14.18 -4.62 7.87
C ASP A 246 -15.61 -5.06 8.23
N LEU A 247 -16.46 -5.35 7.23
CA LEU A 247 -17.81 -5.87 7.43
C LEU A 247 -18.12 -7.11 6.57
N LEU A 248 -18.83 -8.05 7.19
CA LEU A 248 -19.53 -9.15 6.53
C LEU A 248 -21.03 -9.02 6.84
N VAL A 249 -21.83 -8.73 5.81
CA VAL A 249 -23.27 -8.43 5.95
C VAL A 249 -24.11 -9.53 5.30
N ARG A 250 -25.17 -9.95 5.97
CA ARG A 250 -26.13 -10.97 5.50
C ARG A 250 -26.84 -10.50 4.22
N SER A 251 -27.03 -11.39 3.25
CA SER A 251 -27.43 -11.03 1.88
C SER A 251 -28.84 -10.44 1.78
N ASP A 252 -29.77 -10.92 2.58
CA ASP A 252 -31.11 -10.37 2.77
C ASP A 252 -31.11 -9.02 3.50
N TYR A 253 -30.15 -8.80 4.40
CA TYR A 253 -30.07 -7.60 5.24
C TYR A 253 -29.38 -6.41 4.57
N ILE A 254 -28.53 -6.61 3.55
CA ILE A 254 -27.72 -5.52 2.95
C ILE A 254 -28.56 -4.39 2.34
N ASN A 255 -29.75 -4.70 1.81
CA ASN A 255 -30.67 -3.71 1.26
C ASN A 255 -31.37 -2.90 2.39
N ILE A 256 -31.62 -3.53 3.54
CA ILE A 256 -32.18 -2.90 4.74
C ILE A 256 -31.16 -1.94 5.36
N LEU A 257 -29.91 -2.39 5.52
CA LEU A 257 -28.79 -1.63 6.12
C LEU A 257 -28.57 -0.24 5.48
N LEU A 258 -28.81 -0.10 4.18
CA LEU A 258 -28.56 1.14 3.43
C LEU A 258 -29.83 1.85 2.92
N ASN A 259 -31.01 1.27 3.17
CA ASN A 259 -32.29 1.75 2.69
C ASN A 259 -32.34 1.96 1.14
N TYR A 260 -31.71 1.06 0.38
CA TYR A 260 -31.84 1.00 -1.08
C TYR A 260 -31.49 -0.41 -1.62
N LYS A 261 -31.85 -0.69 -2.87
CA LYS A 261 -31.55 -1.96 -3.55
C LYS A 261 -30.08 -2.04 -3.97
N VAL A 262 -29.22 -2.55 -3.08
CA VAL A 262 -27.77 -2.77 -3.29
C VAL A 262 -27.53 -3.99 -4.18
N ILE A 263 -28.30 -5.06 -3.94
CA ILE A 263 -28.33 -6.29 -4.74
C ILE A 263 -29.76 -6.63 -5.13
N THR A 264 -29.92 -7.50 -6.12
CA THR A 264 -31.25 -7.95 -6.57
C THR A 264 -31.85 -8.94 -5.58
N ASP A 265 -33.16 -9.19 -5.66
CA ASP A 265 -33.86 -9.99 -4.64
C ASP A 265 -33.54 -11.49 -4.82
N GLU A 266 -33.33 -11.92 -6.06
CA GLU A 266 -32.83 -13.25 -6.41
C GLU A 266 -31.40 -13.46 -5.88
N GLU A 267 -30.57 -12.41 -5.90
CA GLU A 267 -29.24 -12.45 -5.29
C GLU A 267 -29.34 -12.50 -3.76
N ALA A 268 -30.26 -11.76 -3.15
CA ALA A 268 -30.43 -11.70 -1.70
C ALA A 268 -30.79 -13.07 -1.07
N ILE A 269 -31.61 -13.88 -1.76
CA ILE A 269 -32.07 -15.19 -1.27
C ILE A 269 -31.15 -16.38 -1.60
N LEU A 270 -29.97 -16.16 -2.20
CA LEU A 270 -29.07 -17.27 -2.55
C LEU A 270 -28.57 -18.00 -1.29
N PRO A 271 -28.82 -19.32 -1.15
CA PRO A 271 -28.45 -20.10 0.04
C PRO A 271 -26.97 -20.49 0.06
N SER A 272 -26.44 -20.73 1.26
CA SER A 272 -25.05 -21.12 1.50
C SER A 272 -24.93 -22.64 1.71
N ASN A 273 -24.62 -23.35 0.62
CA ASN A 273 -24.57 -24.82 0.56
C ASN A 273 -23.65 -25.46 1.62
N ASN A 274 -22.46 -24.88 1.85
CA ASN A 274 -21.48 -25.43 2.80
C ASN A 274 -21.87 -25.19 4.27
N LEU A 275 -22.63 -24.12 4.56
CA LEU A 275 -23.09 -23.81 5.92
C LEU A 275 -24.50 -24.35 6.22
N LYS A 276 -25.27 -24.75 5.19
CA LYS A 276 -26.66 -25.23 5.25
C LYS A 276 -27.64 -24.18 5.81
N ILE A 277 -27.54 -22.96 5.30
CA ILE A 277 -28.38 -21.80 5.68
C ILE A 277 -28.98 -21.15 4.41
N ASN A 278 -30.19 -20.58 4.54
CA ASN A 278 -31.01 -20.06 3.44
C ASN A 278 -30.67 -18.62 3.00
N TYR A 279 -29.50 -18.13 3.38
CA TYR A 279 -28.94 -16.82 3.05
C TYR A 279 -27.42 -16.96 2.92
N HIS A 280 -26.72 -15.88 2.56
CA HIS A 280 -25.27 -15.86 2.53
C HIS A 280 -24.73 -14.50 3.01
N TYR A 281 -23.42 -14.26 2.82
CA TYR A 281 -22.76 -13.03 3.28
C TYR A 281 -22.03 -12.30 2.15
N LYS A 282 -22.05 -10.97 2.19
CA LYS A 282 -21.30 -10.06 1.30
C LYS A 282 -20.15 -9.40 2.04
N VAL A 283 -19.08 -9.08 1.31
CA VAL A 283 -17.94 -8.29 1.79
C VAL A 283 -18.22 -6.80 1.58
N ILE A 284 -18.16 -6.02 2.67
CA ILE A 284 -18.08 -4.55 2.61
C ILE A 284 -16.81 -4.09 3.34
N ASP A 285 -16.03 -3.22 2.71
CA ASP A 285 -14.78 -2.68 3.26
C ASP A 285 -14.93 -1.15 3.43
N ILE A 286 -14.74 -0.64 4.64
CA ILE A 286 -14.94 0.77 5.01
C ILE A 286 -13.66 1.55 4.70
N LYS A 287 -13.74 2.65 3.94
CA LYS A 287 -12.55 3.42 3.57
C LYS A 287 -12.77 4.93 3.71
N HIS A 288 -11.94 5.55 4.53
CA HIS A 288 -11.79 6.99 4.65
C HIS A 288 -11.15 7.59 3.38
N SER A 289 -11.90 7.57 2.29
CA SER A 289 -11.46 7.94 0.94
C SER A 289 -12.65 8.39 0.11
N ASN A 290 -12.39 9.34 -0.80
CA ASN A 290 -13.40 9.84 -1.72
C ASN A 290 -13.47 8.86 -2.91
N ILE A 291 -14.61 8.18 -3.06
CA ILE A 291 -14.81 7.12 -4.06
C ILE A 291 -15.38 7.74 -5.33
N TYR A 292 -14.61 7.63 -6.41
CA TYR A 292 -14.99 8.08 -7.74
C TYR A 292 -15.74 6.96 -8.45
N LEU A 293 -16.98 7.21 -8.85
CA LEU A 293 -17.84 6.25 -9.55
C LEU A 293 -17.83 6.52 -11.06
N ARG A 294 -18.15 5.50 -11.85
CA ARG A 294 -18.39 5.62 -13.30
C ARG A 294 -19.64 6.46 -13.58
N SER A 295 -19.89 6.75 -14.86
CA SER A 295 -21.13 7.39 -15.33
C SER A 295 -22.41 6.63 -14.99
N ASP A 296 -22.31 5.33 -14.64
CA ASP A 296 -23.42 4.52 -14.12
C ASP A 296 -23.80 4.84 -12.67
N GLY A 297 -22.99 5.62 -11.93
CA GLY A 297 -23.24 5.94 -10.52
C GLY A 297 -23.17 4.73 -9.58
N ILE A 298 -22.58 3.61 -10.01
CA ILE A 298 -22.58 2.31 -9.31
C ILE A 298 -21.15 1.78 -9.16
N HIS A 299 -20.40 1.65 -10.26
CA HIS A 299 -19.10 0.98 -10.26
C HIS A 299 -17.94 1.93 -10.00
N ILE A 300 -16.91 1.47 -9.28
CA ILE A 300 -15.77 2.29 -8.87
C ILE A 300 -14.77 2.50 -10.03
N LEU A 301 -14.27 3.73 -10.22
CA LEU A 301 -13.20 4.06 -11.17
C LEU A 301 -11.82 3.62 -10.67
N ASN A 302 -10.90 3.34 -11.61
CA ASN A 302 -9.55 2.86 -11.32
C ASN A 302 -8.58 3.99 -10.94
N THR A 303 -8.96 4.83 -9.96
CA THR A 303 -8.19 5.99 -9.49
C THR A 303 -7.64 5.79 -8.07
N ASN A 304 -6.57 6.50 -7.72
CA ASN A 304 -6.00 6.52 -6.37
C ASN A 304 -5.70 5.10 -5.83
N SER A 305 -6.13 4.79 -4.60
CA SER A 305 -5.98 3.46 -4.00
C SER A 305 -6.97 2.40 -4.52
N CYS A 306 -7.97 2.76 -5.34
CA CYS A 306 -9.04 1.84 -5.73
C CYS A 306 -8.56 0.54 -6.41
N PRO A 307 -7.52 0.54 -7.28
CA PRO A 307 -6.95 -0.69 -7.82
C PRO A 307 -6.46 -1.69 -6.75
N ALA A 308 -5.87 -1.18 -5.66
CA ALA A 308 -5.45 -2.02 -4.53
C ALA A 308 -6.63 -2.53 -3.72
N TYR A 309 -7.63 -1.69 -3.45
CA TYR A 309 -8.84 -2.11 -2.75
C TYR A 309 -9.56 -3.22 -3.52
N LYS A 310 -9.72 -3.08 -4.86
CA LYS A 310 -10.34 -4.10 -5.71
C LYS A 310 -9.70 -5.48 -5.57
N GLY A 311 -8.38 -5.57 -5.45
CA GLY A 311 -7.70 -6.85 -5.19
C GLY A 311 -7.75 -7.31 -3.73
N GLN A 312 -7.71 -6.40 -2.77
CA GLN A 312 -7.89 -6.73 -1.34
C GLN A 312 -9.28 -7.37 -1.11
N LEU A 313 -10.35 -6.76 -1.62
CA LEU A 313 -11.69 -7.31 -1.50
C LEU A 313 -11.85 -8.60 -2.31
N TYR A 314 -11.20 -8.76 -3.46
CA TYR A 314 -11.22 -10.03 -4.21
C TYR A 314 -10.66 -11.18 -3.37
N VAL A 315 -9.59 -10.94 -2.60
CA VAL A 315 -9.03 -11.93 -1.65
C VAL A 315 -10.03 -12.31 -0.54
N TYR A 316 -10.89 -11.38 -0.12
CA TYR A 316 -11.97 -11.67 0.83
C TYR A 316 -13.11 -12.46 0.16
N THR A 317 -13.60 -12.01 -0.99
CA THR A 317 -14.67 -12.65 -1.77
C THR A 317 -14.35 -14.12 -2.08
N ILE A 318 -13.14 -14.44 -2.55
CA ILE A 318 -12.75 -15.84 -2.85
C ILE A 318 -12.51 -16.70 -1.61
N ALA A 319 -12.25 -16.11 -0.44
CA ALA A 319 -12.20 -16.83 0.82
C ALA A 319 -13.63 -17.11 1.34
N LEU A 320 -14.51 -16.12 1.23
CA LEU A 320 -15.92 -16.22 1.62
C LEU A 320 -16.69 -17.23 0.75
N ASN A 321 -16.47 -17.24 -0.58
CA ASN A 321 -17.00 -18.25 -1.50
C ASN A 321 -16.68 -19.69 -1.06
N LYS A 322 -15.46 -19.93 -0.54
CA LYS A 322 -15.04 -21.25 -0.05
C LYS A 322 -15.70 -21.65 1.27
N ILE A 323 -15.96 -20.69 2.16
CA ILE A 323 -16.73 -20.91 3.39
C ILE A 323 -18.19 -21.25 3.06
N LEU A 324 -18.81 -20.51 2.12
CA LEU A 324 -20.23 -20.58 1.83
C LEU A 324 -20.63 -21.68 0.82
N GLY A 325 -19.73 -22.09 -0.08
CA GLY A 325 -20.05 -23.07 -1.13
C GLY A 325 -20.85 -22.48 -2.29
N ILE A 326 -20.64 -21.19 -2.58
CA ILE A 326 -21.28 -20.43 -3.66
C ILE A 326 -20.23 -19.58 -4.40
N ASN A 327 -20.62 -18.95 -5.51
CA ASN A 327 -19.79 -17.99 -6.24
C ASN A 327 -20.41 -16.58 -6.22
N ILE A 328 -20.16 -15.79 -5.17
CA ILE A 328 -20.39 -14.35 -5.23
C ILE A 328 -19.28 -13.66 -6.03
N ASN A 329 -19.69 -12.76 -6.92
CA ASN A 329 -18.86 -12.01 -7.86
C ASN A 329 -18.79 -10.50 -7.56
N LYS A 330 -19.54 -10.03 -6.56
CA LYS A 330 -19.58 -8.63 -6.12
C LYS A 330 -18.88 -8.44 -4.77
N ALA A 331 -18.28 -7.28 -4.60
CA ALA A 331 -17.80 -6.76 -3.31
C ALA A 331 -18.00 -5.23 -3.27
N PHE A 332 -18.01 -4.65 -2.08
CA PHE A 332 -18.46 -3.27 -1.90
C PHE A 332 -17.49 -2.44 -1.05
N ILE A 333 -17.33 -1.16 -1.39
CA ILE A 333 -16.57 -0.20 -0.58
C ILE A 333 -17.52 0.86 -0.02
N TRP A 334 -17.44 1.07 1.29
CA TRP A 334 -18.13 2.17 1.98
C TRP A 334 -17.17 3.37 2.08
N GLY A 335 -17.31 4.32 1.17
CA GLY A 335 -16.50 5.54 1.11
C GLY A 335 -16.99 6.65 2.04
N LYS A 336 -16.11 7.59 2.39
CA LYS A 336 -16.46 8.81 3.16
C LYS A 336 -17.22 9.87 2.36
N LYS A 337 -17.11 9.78 1.03
CA LYS A 337 -17.78 10.63 0.05
C LYS A 337 -17.78 9.93 -1.30
N TYR A 338 -18.83 10.14 -2.09
CA TYR A 338 -18.90 9.68 -3.47
C TYR A 338 -18.81 10.87 -4.43
N LYS A 339 -18.25 10.63 -5.62
CA LYS A 339 -18.25 11.56 -6.76
C LYS A 339 -18.69 10.80 -8.01
N THR A 340 -19.59 11.39 -8.80
CA THR A 340 -20.03 10.85 -10.10
C THR A 340 -19.80 11.89 -11.20
N ALA A 341 -20.21 11.60 -12.43
CA ALA A 341 -20.26 12.58 -13.52
C ALA A 341 -21.37 13.63 -13.35
N LYS A 342 -22.40 13.35 -12.54
CA LYS A 342 -23.47 14.29 -12.17
C LYS A 342 -23.17 14.93 -10.80
N PRO A 343 -23.58 16.20 -10.56
CA PRO A 343 -23.32 16.93 -9.32
C PRO A 343 -24.23 16.52 -8.14
N ASP A 344 -24.79 15.31 -8.17
CA ASP A 344 -25.78 14.83 -7.20
C ASP A 344 -25.19 14.77 -5.76
N ILE A 345 -25.93 15.30 -4.78
CA ILE A 345 -25.53 15.26 -3.36
C ILE A 345 -25.79 13.86 -2.79
N ILE A 346 -24.80 12.98 -2.94
CA ILE A 346 -24.87 11.62 -2.41
C ILE A 346 -24.55 11.60 -0.91
N ASN A 347 -25.55 11.28 -0.09
CA ASN A 347 -25.33 10.89 1.31
C ASN A 347 -24.49 9.60 1.37
N PHE A 348 -23.29 9.67 1.94
CA PHE A 348 -22.38 8.53 2.01
C PHE A 348 -22.86 7.41 2.95
N MET A 349 -23.79 7.70 3.88
CA MET A 349 -24.40 6.68 4.75
C MET A 349 -25.31 5.70 3.96
N ASN A 350 -25.85 6.13 2.82
CA ASN A 350 -26.84 5.37 2.04
C ASN A 350 -26.27 5.00 0.66
N LYS A 351 -24.97 4.72 0.57
CA LYS A 351 -24.32 4.36 -0.70
C LYS A 351 -23.09 3.48 -0.51
N LEU A 352 -22.95 2.48 -1.39
CA LEU A 352 -21.71 1.76 -1.65
C LEU A 352 -21.18 2.04 -3.07
N GLY A 353 -19.87 1.98 -3.22
CA GLY A 353 -19.24 1.74 -4.51
C GLY A 353 -19.17 0.24 -4.78
N VAL A 354 -19.64 -0.20 -5.95
CA VAL A 354 -19.68 -1.61 -6.34
C VAL A 354 -18.42 -2.00 -7.12
N ILE A 355 -17.93 -3.21 -6.85
CA ILE A 355 -16.89 -3.89 -7.62
C ILE A 355 -17.51 -5.19 -8.15
N ASN A 356 -17.42 -5.44 -9.46
CA ASN A 356 -18.05 -6.58 -10.11
C ASN A 356 -17.03 -7.39 -10.92
N TYR A 357 -16.56 -8.49 -10.32
CA TYR A 357 -15.46 -9.31 -10.83
C TYR A 357 -15.82 -10.16 -12.05
N ASP A 358 -17.09 -10.26 -12.43
CA ASP A 358 -17.51 -10.98 -13.66
C ASP A 358 -17.68 -10.04 -14.86
N THR A 359 -17.74 -8.71 -14.64
CA THR A 359 -17.98 -7.72 -15.70
C THR A 359 -16.96 -6.58 -15.68
N VAL A 360 -17.26 -5.47 -14.99
CA VAL A 360 -16.46 -4.22 -15.00
C VAL A 360 -15.04 -4.41 -14.47
N ASP A 361 -14.85 -5.34 -13.52
CA ASP A 361 -13.61 -5.54 -12.77
C ASP A 361 -12.95 -6.92 -13.01
N ILE A 362 -13.34 -7.62 -14.08
CA ILE A 362 -12.81 -8.94 -14.47
C ILE A 362 -11.28 -8.96 -14.60
N ASN A 363 -10.65 -7.85 -14.98
CA ASN A 363 -9.20 -7.72 -15.04
C ASN A 363 -8.53 -7.87 -13.65
N TYR A 364 -9.20 -7.45 -12.57
CA TYR A 364 -8.67 -7.58 -11.21
C TYR A 364 -8.61 -9.02 -10.71
N VAL A 365 -9.39 -9.94 -11.27
CA VAL A 365 -9.25 -11.39 -11.02
C VAL A 365 -7.84 -11.85 -11.39
N ASN A 366 -7.38 -11.52 -12.60
CA ASN A 366 -6.05 -11.91 -13.07
C ASN A 366 -4.94 -11.11 -12.35
N LEU A 367 -5.08 -9.78 -12.23
CA LEU A 367 -4.08 -8.94 -11.57
C LEU A 367 -3.86 -9.32 -10.10
N THR A 368 -4.92 -9.64 -9.35
CA THR A 368 -4.80 -10.06 -7.95
C THR A 368 -4.15 -11.45 -7.85
N ASN A 369 -4.49 -12.38 -8.75
CA ASN A 369 -3.81 -13.67 -8.83
C ASN A 369 -2.32 -13.54 -9.18
N LYS A 370 -1.92 -12.56 -9.99
CA LYS A 370 -0.51 -12.21 -10.22
C LYS A 370 0.14 -11.63 -8.96
N ALA A 371 -0.51 -10.69 -8.26
CA ALA A 371 -0.01 -10.13 -7.00
C ALA A 371 0.18 -11.21 -5.91
N ILE A 372 -0.76 -12.15 -5.76
CA ILE A 372 -0.63 -13.30 -4.85
C ILE A 372 0.58 -14.19 -5.22
N LYS A 373 0.84 -14.40 -6.52
CA LYS A 373 2.03 -15.12 -7.00
C LYS A 373 3.31 -14.33 -6.70
N TRP A 374 3.32 -13.01 -6.91
CA TRP A 374 4.44 -12.12 -6.60
C TRP A 374 4.84 -12.19 -5.12
N ILE A 375 3.91 -11.92 -4.18
CA ILE A 375 4.20 -11.95 -2.74
C ILE A 375 4.72 -13.33 -2.29
N LYS A 376 4.21 -14.43 -2.86
CA LYS A 376 4.75 -15.77 -2.59
C LYS A 376 6.16 -15.96 -3.15
N ASN A 377 6.48 -15.39 -4.32
CA ASN A 377 7.80 -15.47 -4.92
C ASN A 377 8.82 -14.66 -4.11
N VAL A 378 8.47 -13.42 -3.73
CA VAL A 378 9.24 -12.56 -2.81
C VAL A 378 9.58 -13.34 -1.54
N LYS A 379 8.57 -13.87 -0.84
CA LYS A 379 8.74 -14.64 0.40
C LYS A 379 9.55 -15.94 0.27
N ARG A 380 9.60 -16.57 -0.91
CA ARG A 380 10.28 -17.86 -1.12
C ARG A 380 11.71 -17.71 -1.63
N ASN A 381 11.91 -16.80 -2.56
CA ASN A 381 13.11 -16.72 -3.39
C ASN A 381 13.81 -15.36 -3.31
N GLY A 382 13.18 -14.33 -2.75
CA GLY A 382 13.69 -12.95 -2.70
C GLY A 382 15.09 -12.81 -2.12
N ASN A 383 15.47 -13.71 -1.20
CA ASN A 383 16.80 -13.74 -0.60
C ASN A 383 17.96 -14.03 -1.59
N LYS A 384 17.65 -14.30 -2.86
CA LYS A 384 18.61 -14.55 -3.94
C LYS A 384 18.65 -13.44 -4.99
N TRP A 385 17.76 -12.45 -4.91
CA TRP A 385 17.57 -11.45 -5.96
C TRP A 385 18.56 -10.29 -5.83
N LYS A 386 18.77 -9.58 -6.94
CA LYS A 386 19.61 -8.39 -7.01
C LYS A 386 18.86 -7.27 -7.70
N LEU A 387 19.20 -6.03 -7.35
CA LEU A 387 18.71 -4.80 -7.99
C LEU A 387 19.67 -4.30 -9.07
N LEU A 388 20.93 -4.75 -9.06
CA LEU A 388 22.02 -4.30 -9.92
C LEU A 388 22.87 -5.50 -10.43
N PRO A 389 23.53 -5.40 -11.60
CA PRO A 389 23.56 -4.23 -12.51
C PRO A 389 22.21 -3.95 -13.17
N TYR A 390 21.38 -5.00 -13.33
CA TYR A 390 19.96 -4.88 -13.67
C TYR A 390 19.13 -5.62 -12.61
N PRO A 391 17.88 -5.19 -12.33
CA PRO A 391 16.99 -5.90 -11.42
C PRO A 391 16.61 -7.28 -11.96
N TYR A 392 16.61 -8.30 -11.09
CA TYR A 392 16.34 -9.70 -11.48
C TYR A 392 14.96 -9.92 -12.13
N PHE A 393 13.97 -9.07 -11.82
CA PHE A 393 12.62 -9.10 -12.40
C PHE A 393 12.19 -7.70 -12.84
N ASN A 394 11.29 -7.61 -13.82
CA ASN A 394 10.66 -6.33 -14.22
C ASN A 394 9.91 -5.65 -13.05
N GLU A 395 9.38 -6.44 -12.11
CA GLU A 395 8.78 -5.98 -10.86
C GLU A 395 9.76 -5.30 -9.88
N LEU A 396 11.07 -5.42 -10.09
CA LEU A 396 12.10 -4.80 -9.24
C LEU A 396 12.66 -3.49 -9.83
N TYR A 397 12.19 -3.05 -11.00
CA TYR A 397 12.49 -1.72 -11.53
C TYR A 397 11.61 -0.67 -10.81
N PRO A 398 12.20 0.40 -10.25
CA PRO A 398 11.46 1.36 -9.42
C PRO A 398 10.40 2.10 -10.25
N ASN A 399 9.28 2.48 -9.63
CA ASN A 399 8.29 3.35 -10.26
C ASN A 399 8.52 4.81 -9.84
N MET A 400 9.14 5.61 -10.70
CA MET A 400 9.42 7.02 -10.41
C MET A 400 8.19 7.93 -10.55
N LYS A 401 7.01 7.37 -10.91
CA LYS A 401 5.71 8.06 -10.81
C LYS A 401 4.94 7.70 -9.52
N ASN A 402 5.55 7.00 -8.58
CA ASN A 402 4.98 6.75 -7.25
C ASN A 402 5.73 7.51 -6.15
N GLU A 403 5.11 8.58 -5.66
CA GLU A 403 5.58 9.43 -4.54
C GLU A 403 5.20 8.88 -3.15
N LYS A 404 4.52 7.73 -3.10
CA LYS A 404 4.00 7.10 -1.87
C LYS A 404 4.81 5.86 -1.50
N ASP A 405 6.13 5.99 -1.63
CA ASP A 405 7.17 5.00 -1.33
C ASP A 405 7.87 5.22 0.03
N GLY A 406 7.74 6.41 0.62
CA GLY A 406 8.12 6.69 2.00
C GLY A 406 9.62 6.54 2.25
N VAL A 407 10.03 5.73 3.23
CA VAL A 407 11.46 5.53 3.57
C VAL A 407 12.30 4.93 2.44
N TRP A 408 11.67 4.38 1.39
CA TRP A 408 12.37 3.85 0.21
C TRP A 408 12.55 4.87 -0.92
N HIS A 409 12.09 6.10 -0.76
CA HIS A 409 12.19 7.15 -1.78
C HIS A 409 13.65 7.42 -2.19
N THR A 410 14.54 7.63 -1.23
CA THR A 410 15.99 7.86 -1.46
C THR A 410 16.61 6.67 -2.21
N LEU A 411 16.31 5.45 -1.78
CA LEU A 411 16.80 4.23 -2.43
C LEU A 411 16.30 4.08 -3.87
N LYS A 412 15.04 4.46 -4.15
CA LYS A 412 14.50 4.49 -5.51
C LYS A 412 15.18 5.55 -6.39
N ILE A 413 15.50 6.73 -5.84
CA ILE A 413 16.30 7.75 -6.54
C ILE A 413 17.70 7.23 -6.86
N GLU A 414 18.36 6.55 -5.93
CA GLU A 414 19.69 5.93 -6.19
C GLU A 414 19.62 4.83 -7.24
N LEU A 415 18.64 3.94 -7.16
CA LEU A 415 18.43 2.86 -8.11
C LEU A 415 18.12 3.42 -9.51
N ASN A 416 17.26 4.44 -9.61
CA ASN A 416 16.99 5.16 -10.85
C ASN A 416 18.27 5.73 -11.48
N LYS A 417 19.12 6.43 -10.72
CA LYS A 417 20.41 6.95 -11.21
C LYS A 417 21.37 5.87 -11.72
N LYS A 418 21.22 4.61 -11.31
CA LYS A 418 22.04 3.48 -11.76
C LYS A 418 21.43 2.74 -12.96
N LEU A 419 20.11 2.73 -13.10
CA LEU A 419 19.39 2.06 -14.19
C LEU A 419 19.02 2.99 -15.35
N TYR A 420 19.06 4.31 -15.14
CA TYR A 420 18.50 5.33 -16.03
C TYR A 420 17.01 5.05 -16.29
N GLU A 421 16.18 5.04 -15.25
CA GLU A 421 14.85 4.47 -15.32
C GLU A 421 13.90 5.29 -16.21
N ILE A 422 13.24 4.61 -17.16
CA ILE A 422 12.34 5.20 -18.15
C ILE A 422 11.13 5.88 -17.48
N THR A 423 10.67 5.41 -16.31
CA THR A 423 9.58 6.09 -15.58
C THR A 423 9.97 7.43 -14.95
N ASP A 424 11.24 7.85 -15.00
CA ASP A 424 11.63 9.20 -14.56
C ASP A 424 11.31 10.27 -15.64
N VAL A 425 11.40 9.88 -16.91
CA VAL A 425 11.17 10.73 -18.10
C VAL A 425 9.73 11.28 -18.13
N TRP A 426 9.56 12.49 -18.65
CA TRP A 426 8.26 13.16 -18.81
C TRP A 426 7.26 12.30 -19.59
N CYS A 427 6.00 12.30 -19.13
CA CYS A 427 4.89 11.47 -19.62
C CYS A 427 5.14 9.94 -19.69
N CYS A 428 6.34 9.43 -19.35
CA CYS A 428 6.68 8.01 -19.46
C CYS A 428 6.20 7.24 -18.23
N THR A 429 5.41 6.20 -18.47
CA THR A 429 4.83 5.33 -17.44
C THR A 429 5.42 3.92 -17.52
N ILE A 430 5.04 3.04 -16.59
CA ILE A 430 5.41 1.61 -16.65
C ILE A 430 4.97 0.95 -17.96
N LYS A 431 3.89 1.42 -18.62
CA LYS A 431 3.56 0.95 -19.97
C LYS A 431 4.72 1.22 -20.93
N ASN A 432 5.21 2.46 -20.96
CA ASN A 432 6.26 2.92 -21.88
C ASN A 432 7.59 2.20 -21.63
N ARG A 433 7.96 2.02 -20.35
CA ARG A 433 9.08 1.16 -19.93
C ARG A 433 8.93 -0.27 -20.46
N ASN A 434 7.75 -0.86 -20.26
CA ASN A 434 7.51 -2.25 -20.68
C ASN A 434 7.51 -2.41 -22.22
N GLU A 435 7.17 -1.38 -23.00
CA GLU A 435 7.35 -1.39 -24.45
C GLU A 435 8.84 -1.34 -24.84
N ALA A 436 9.65 -0.51 -24.18
CA ALA A 436 11.11 -0.47 -24.40
C ALA A 436 11.79 -1.80 -24.00
N HIS A 437 11.40 -2.41 -22.88
CA HIS A 437 11.96 -3.69 -22.42
C HIS A 437 11.72 -4.83 -23.43
N LYS A 438 10.61 -4.82 -24.21
CA LYS A 438 10.39 -5.79 -25.31
C LYS A 438 11.44 -5.70 -26.43
N HIS A 439 12.04 -4.53 -26.59
CA HIS A 439 13.10 -4.26 -27.56
C HIS A 439 14.50 -4.42 -26.96
N ASN A 440 14.60 -5.02 -25.75
CA ASN A 440 15.82 -5.15 -24.93
C ASN A 440 16.46 -3.82 -24.51
N ILE A 441 15.65 -2.74 -24.42
CA ILE A 441 16.08 -1.43 -23.96
C ILE A 441 15.61 -1.24 -22.52
N PHE A 442 16.56 -1.10 -21.59
CA PHE A 442 16.31 -1.13 -20.14
C PHE A 442 16.56 0.21 -19.42
N GLY A 443 16.97 1.26 -20.14
CA GLY A 443 17.21 2.58 -19.58
C GLY A 443 17.14 3.69 -20.64
N TRP A 444 16.82 4.91 -20.21
CA TRP A 444 16.67 6.07 -21.10
C TRP A 444 18.00 6.56 -21.69
N ASN A 445 19.15 6.16 -21.14
CA ASN A 445 20.47 6.52 -21.66
C ASN A 445 20.85 5.77 -22.95
N ASP A 446 20.18 4.66 -23.28
CA ASP A 446 20.40 3.92 -24.52
C ASP A 446 20.07 4.81 -25.75
N PRO A 447 20.99 5.01 -26.71
CA PRO A 447 20.72 5.80 -27.92
C PRO A 447 19.52 5.33 -28.75
N LYS A 448 19.15 4.04 -28.68
CA LYS A 448 17.98 3.47 -29.36
C LYS A 448 16.66 3.73 -28.63
N CYS A 449 16.72 4.13 -27.35
CA CYS A 449 15.52 4.50 -26.60
C CYS A 449 14.94 5.79 -27.21
N THR A 450 13.70 5.73 -27.69
CA THR A 450 13.00 6.84 -28.37
C THR A 450 11.54 6.82 -28.00
N SER A 451 10.82 7.92 -28.21
CA SER A 451 9.38 7.99 -27.98
C SER A 451 8.63 6.90 -28.78
N LYS A 452 9.04 6.64 -30.03
CA LYS A 452 8.54 5.55 -30.88
C LYS A 452 8.67 4.18 -30.20
N ILE A 453 9.88 3.80 -29.75
CA ILE A 453 10.13 2.51 -29.07
C ILE A 453 9.40 2.42 -27.71
N MET A 454 9.22 3.55 -27.03
CA MET A 454 8.40 3.67 -25.82
C MET A 454 6.88 3.68 -26.09
N GLY A 455 6.44 3.46 -27.34
CA GLY A 455 5.03 3.32 -27.71
C GLY A 455 4.24 4.62 -27.79
N PHE A 456 4.91 5.76 -27.98
CA PHE A 456 4.26 7.02 -28.32
C PHE A 456 3.99 7.12 -29.84
N ASN A 457 3.01 7.95 -30.21
CA ASN A 457 2.68 8.23 -31.61
C ASN A 457 3.53 9.42 -32.09
N GLU A 458 4.34 9.20 -33.12
CA GLU A 458 5.31 10.18 -33.68
C GLU A 458 4.64 11.45 -34.21
N ASN A 459 3.36 11.37 -34.61
CA ASN A 459 2.59 12.53 -35.07
C ASN A 459 2.08 13.40 -33.90
N LYS A 460 2.28 13.01 -32.65
CA LYS A 460 1.88 13.79 -31.46
C LYS A 460 3.07 14.56 -30.86
N LYS A 461 2.82 15.83 -30.53
CA LYS A 461 3.77 16.74 -29.85
C LYS A 461 4.49 16.10 -28.65
N GLN A 462 3.78 15.29 -27.87
CA GLN A 462 4.32 14.53 -26.73
C GLN A 462 5.55 13.68 -27.09
N GLY A 463 5.54 12.99 -28.24
CA GLY A 463 6.69 12.17 -28.65
C GLY A 463 7.92 13.02 -28.92
N LYS A 464 7.75 14.11 -29.68
CA LYS A 464 8.82 15.06 -30.01
C LYS A 464 9.45 15.69 -28.76
N ILE A 465 8.63 16.13 -27.79
CA ILE A 465 9.12 16.66 -26.51
C ILE A 465 9.96 15.61 -25.75
N ILE A 466 9.50 14.36 -25.72
CA ILE A 466 10.24 13.27 -25.06
C ILE A 466 11.57 13.01 -25.76
N ASP A 467 11.61 12.98 -27.09
CA ASP A 467 12.87 12.79 -27.82
C ASP A 467 13.83 13.98 -27.62
N GLU A 468 13.35 15.23 -27.53
CA GLU A 468 14.20 16.37 -27.17
C GLU A 468 14.76 16.30 -25.74
N ILE A 469 13.96 15.85 -24.76
CA ILE A 469 14.44 15.58 -23.40
C ILE A 469 15.53 14.51 -23.41
N LEU A 470 15.35 13.43 -24.18
CA LEU A 470 16.34 12.37 -24.32
C LEU A 470 17.61 12.85 -25.02
N ASN A 471 17.45 13.64 -26.09
CA ASN A 471 18.54 14.23 -26.86
C ASN A 471 19.43 15.11 -25.97
N ILE A 472 18.87 16.12 -25.29
CA ILE A 472 19.66 17.06 -24.46
C ILE A 472 20.40 16.36 -23.31
N ASN A 473 19.86 15.27 -22.76
CA ASN A 473 20.45 14.54 -21.63
C ASN A 473 21.54 13.52 -22.04
N ARG A 474 21.56 13.06 -23.30
CA ARG A 474 22.59 12.12 -23.81
C ARG A 474 23.84 12.80 -24.39
N GLN A 475 23.73 14.08 -24.77
CA GLN A 475 24.78 14.82 -25.46
C GLN A 475 25.63 15.71 -24.53
N HIS A 476 26.75 16.26 -25.03
CA HIS A 476 27.72 17.03 -24.24
C HIS A 476 28.00 18.47 -24.73
N LYS A 477 27.37 18.92 -25.82
CA LYS A 477 27.62 20.22 -26.47
C LYS A 477 26.76 21.36 -25.94
N TYR A 478 25.49 21.08 -25.63
CA TYR A 478 24.48 22.07 -25.22
C TYR A 478 24.05 21.84 -23.76
N ILE A 479 23.70 22.93 -23.07
CA ILE A 479 23.11 22.88 -21.72
C ILE A 479 21.58 22.98 -21.80
N MET A 480 21.06 23.73 -22.77
CA MET A 480 19.64 24.09 -22.90
C MET A 480 19.27 24.17 -24.39
N LYS A 481 18.00 23.89 -24.71
CA LYS A 481 17.39 24.08 -26.04
C LYS A 481 15.92 24.51 -25.88
N PRO A 482 15.30 25.13 -26.90
CA PRO A 482 15.92 25.65 -28.13
C PRO A 482 16.82 26.87 -27.86
N ASP A 483 17.55 27.33 -28.89
CA ASP A 483 18.40 28.53 -28.80
C ASP A 483 17.61 29.85 -28.90
N LYS A 484 16.31 29.77 -29.22
CA LYS A 484 15.37 30.88 -29.39
C LYS A 484 13.98 30.43 -28.93
N ILE A 485 13.32 31.23 -28.09
CA ILE A 485 11.96 30.96 -27.59
C ILE A 485 11.00 31.93 -28.25
N VAL A 486 10.01 31.43 -29.00
CA VAL A 486 9.00 32.19 -29.73
C VAL A 486 7.58 31.99 -29.20
N TYR A 487 7.30 30.85 -28.55
CA TYR A 487 5.98 30.50 -28.03
C TYR A 487 5.44 31.58 -27.10
N ASP A 488 4.32 32.17 -27.51
CA ASP A 488 3.50 33.10 -26.72
C ASP A 488 4.28 34.32 -26.16
N ARG A 489 5.46 34.64 -26.73
CA ARG A 489 6.42 35.60 -26.16
C ARG A 489 5.82 36.97 -25.83
N LYS A 490 4.83 37.44 -26.60
CA LYS A 490 4.16 38.73 -26.35
C LYS A 490 3.40 38.80 -25.01
N ASN A 491 3.03 37.64 -24.43
CA ASN A 491 2.24 37.54 -23.21
C ASN A 491 3.06 37.25 -21.94
N TRP A 492 4.38 36.99 -22.08
CA TRP A 492 5.29 36.77 -20.94
C TRP A 492 6.62 37.53 -21.04
N ASP A 493 7.15 37.83 -22.23
CA ASP A 493 8.26 38.79 -22.37
C ASP A 493 7.71 40.22 -22.40
N ILE A 494 7.03 40.62 -21.31
CA ILE A 494 6.38 41.92 -21.21
C ILE A 494 7.44 43.03 -21.08
N THR A 495 7.36 44.00 -22.00
CA THR A 495 8.18 45.22 -22.04
C THR A 495 7.31 46.49 -21.88
N ASN A 496 6.15 46.37 -21.23
CA ASN A 496 5.22 47.48 -21.03
C ASN A 496 5.42 48.08 -19.63
N ASP A 497 5.89 49.33 -19.58
CA ASP A 497 6.17 50.03 -18.32
C ASP A 497 4.94 50.27 -17.43
N ASN A 498 3.72 50.04 -17.93
CA ASN A 498 2.50 50.11 -17.12
C ASN A 498 2.19 48.82 -16.33
N ILE A 499 3.00 47.77 -16.49
CA ILE A 499 2.79 46.45 -15.85
C ILE A 499 3.87 46.20 -14.79
N LEU A 500 3.47 45.60 -13.66
CA LEU A 500 4.37 45.06 -12.64
C LEU A 500 4.51 43.54 -12.81
N GLU A 501 5.74 43.04 -12.81
CA GLU A 501 6.03 41.61 -12.91
C GLU A 501 6.23 40.98 -11.53
N CYS A 502 5.32 40.07 -11.17
CA CYS A 502 5.31 39.38 -9.89
C CYS A 502 5.35 37.86 -10.08
N TYR A 503 5.85 37.17 -9.06
CA TYR A 503 6.00 35.72 -8.97
C TYR A 503 5.18 35.24 -7.80
N LEU A 504 4.32 34.24 -8.02
CA LEU A 504 3.25 33.86 -7.09
C LEU A 504 3.25 32.35 -6.85
N ASP A 505 3.18 31.95 -5.58
CA ASP A 505 3.00 30.57 -5.14
C ASP A 505 2.05 30.50 -3.93
N PHE A 506 1.26 29.42 -3.85
CA PHE A 506 0.20 29.23 -2.85
C PHE A 506 0.34 27.90 -2.11
N GLU A 507 0.56 27.99 -0.79
CA GLU A 507 0.47 26.81 0.07
C GLU A 507 -0.95 26.61 0.60
N THR A 508 -1.44 25.36 0.60
CA THR A 508 -2.84 25.03 0.93
C THR A 508 -3.00 23.99 2.04
N ILE A 509 -4.10 24.09 2.79
CA ILE A 509 -4.56 23.05 3.70
C ILE A 509 -5.94 22.56 3.28
N ASN A 510 -6.30 21.36 3.74
CA ASN A 510 -7.64 20.82 3.56
C ASN A 510 -8.19 20.26 4.88
N SER A 511 -9.50 20.04 4.92
CA SER A 511 -10.22 19.35 6.00
C SER A 511 -9.96 17.84 6.07
N HIS A 512 -9.39 17.22 5.02
CA HIS A 512 -9.43 15.76 4.83
C HIS A 512 -8.44 14.96 5.71
N PHE A 513 -7.63 15.64 6.53
CA PHE A 513 -6.71 15.02 7.50
C PHE A 513 -7.40 14.42 8.71
N ASN A 514 -8.50 15.03 9.17
CA ASN A 514 -9.31 14.50 10.25
C ASN A 514 -10.33 13.50 9.70
N SER A 515 -10.89 12.63 10.55
CA SER A 515 -12.00 11.77 10.14
C SER A 515 -13.22 12.58 9.68
N LYS A 516 -13.96 12.03 8.71
CA LYS A 516 -15.27 12.56 8.27
C LYS A 516 -16.36 12.44 9.35
N ILE A 517 -16.15 11.60 10.36
CA ILE A 517 -17.05 11.41 11.50
C ILE A 517 -16.19 11.49 12.78
N GLN A 518 -16.52 12.40 13.70
CA GLN A 518 -15.80 12.56 14.97
C GLN A 518 -16.83 12.67 16.10
N ASN A 519 -16.66 11.88 17.17
CA ASN A 519 -17.59 11.82 18.31
C ASN A 519 -19.08 11.63 17.90
N GLY A 520 -19.32 10.77 16.90
CA GLY A 520 -20.64 10.54 16.31
C GLY A 520 -21.22 11.68 15.45
N ILE A 521 -20.50 12.78 15.26
CA ILE A 521 -20.91 13.92 14.43
C ILE A 521 -20.31 13.77 13.03
N ILE A 522 -21.16 13.84 11.99
CA ILE A 522 -20.72 13.83 10.59
C ILE A 522 -20.25 15.24 10.21
N ASN A 523 -18.95 15.38 9.94
CA ASN A 523 -18.37 16.65 9.50
C ASN A 523 -18.55 16.83 7.99
N ASN A 524 -19.57 17.57 7.57
CA ASN A 524 -19.81 17.83 6.15
C ASN A 524 -18.81 18.81 5.51
N ASN A 525 -18.00 19.53 6.29
CA ASN A 525 -16.99 20.45 5.76
C ASN A 525 -15.89 19.69 4.98
N ASP A 526 -15.84 19.91 3.66
CA ASP A 526 -14.81 19.39 2.75
C ASP A 526 -13.89 20.51 2.24
N GLU A 527 -13.83 21.66 2.92
CA GLU A 527 -13.12 22.85 2.45
C GLU A 527 -11.61 22.63 2.30
N GLN A 528 -11.09 23.27 1.26
CA GLN A 528 -9.68 23.58 1.06
C GLN A 528 -9.52 25.10 1.28
N TYR A 529 -8.40 25.49 1.87
CA TYR A 529 -8.01 26.87 2.07
C TYR A 529 -6.61 27.09 1.49
N ILE A 530 -6.39 28.23 0.85
CA ILE A 530 -5.04 28.81 0.75
C ILE A 530 -4.74 29.38 2.14
N PHE A 531 -3.59 29.03 2.73
CA PHE A 531 -3.22 29.52 4.06
C PHE A 531 -1.98 30.42 4.05
N LEU A 532 -1.23 30.39 2.95
CA LEU A 532 -0.09 31.24 2.70
C LEU A 532 -0.09 31.63 1.22
N ILE A 533 0.01 32.94 0.96
CA ILE A 533 0.28 33.52 -0.36
C ILE A 533 1.70 34.09 -0.31
N GLY A 534 2.59 33.58 -1.16
CA GLY A 534 3.91 34.16 -1.41
C GLY A 534 3.87 35.09 -2.62
N LEU A 535 4.41 36.30 -2.48
CA LEU A 535 4.49 37.29 -3.55
C LEU A 535 5.93 37.80 -3.67
N GLY A 536 6.63 37.37 -4.71
CA GLY A 536 7.98 37.84 -5.05
C GLY A 536 8.00 38.80 -6.24
N TYR A 537 8.90 39.78 -6.26
CA TYR A 537 9.05 40.73 -7.38
C TYR A 537 10.43 41.40 -7.40
N TYR A 538 10.85 41.89 -8.59
CA TYR A 538 12.12 42.58 -8.75
C TYR A 538 11.94 44.09 -8.92
N ILE A 539 12.71 44.88 -8.18
CA ILE A 539 12.83 46.34 -8.31
C ILE A 539 14.33 46.66 -8.36
N ASP A 540 14.79 47.42 -9.36
CA ASP A 540 16.21 47.75 -9.56
C ASP A 540 17.15 46.51 -9.52
N SER A 541 16.69 45.40 -10.11
CA SER A 541 17.33 44.07 -10.05
C SER A 541 17.48 43.44 -8.64
N LYS A 542 16.93 44.05 -7.60
CA LYS A 542 16.85 43.50 -6.24
C LYS A 542 15.59 42.67 -6.08
N TRP A 543 15.72 41.52 -5.44
CA TRP A 543 14.61 40.65 -5.07
C TRP A 543 13.88 41.23 -3.85
N ASN A 544 12.55 41.28 -3.92
CA ASN A 544 11.65 41.62 -2.82
C ASN A 544 10.65 40.47 -2.69
N TYR A 545 10.20 40.21 -1.46
CA TYR A 545 9.22 39.16 -1.17
C TYR A 545 8.34 39.56 0.00
N GLU A 546 7.06 39.21 -0.09
CA GLU A 546 6.04 39.41 0.94
C GLU A 546 5.19 38.14 1.10
N SER A 547 4.73 37.88 2.32
CA SER A 547 3.96 36.67 2.65
C SER A 547 2.69 36.97 3.44
N PHE A 548 1.54 36.57 2.91
CA PHE A 548 0.23 36.77 3.54
C PHE A 548 -0.24 35.45 4.12
N ILE A 549 -0.63 35.43 5.40
CA ILE A 549 -0.91 34.19 6.14
C ILE A 549 -2.32 34.24 6.71
N MET A 550 -3.06 33.14 6.57
CA MET A 550 -4.37 32.95 7.18
C MET A 550 -4.20 32.75 8.69
N GLU A 551 -4.85 33.57 9.51
CA GLU A 551 -4.69 33.54 10.97
C GLU A 551 -5.17 32.22 11.60
N HIS A 552 -6.33 31.73 11.18
CA HIS A 552 -6.98 30.54 11.74
C HIS A 552 -7.82 29.83 10.66
N LYS A 553 -8.18 28.55 10.85
CA LYS A 553 -8.82 27.71 9.82
C LYS A 553 -10.31 28.06 9.60
N SER A 554 -10.59 29.19 8.95
CA SER A 554 -11.94 29.64 8.57
C SER A 554 -11.95 30.36 7.22
N SER A 555 -13.09 30.35 6.50
CA SER A 555 -13.22 31.11 5.24
C SER A 555 -13.15 32.64 5.48
N ASN A 556 -13.54 33.13 6.67
CA ASN A 556 -13.39 34.54 7.03
C ASN A 556 -11.91 34.96 7.16
N ALA A 557 -11.06 34.10 7.73
CA ALA A 557 -9.62 34.34 7.83
C ALA A 557 -8.93 34.28 6.45
N GLU A 558 -9.36 33.37 5.57
CA GLU A 558 -8.89 33.31 4.19
C GLU A 558 -9.26 34.60 3.42
N ILE A 559 -10.51 35.08 3.54
CA ILE A 559 -10.95 36.36 2.97
C ILE A 559 -10.12 37.53 3.54
N SER A 560 -9.87 37.55 4.85
CA SER A 560 -9.04 38.58 5.50
C SER A 560 -7.60 38.61 4.96
N MET A 561 -6.98 37.44 4.81
CA MET A 561 -5.66 37.27 4.19
C MET A 561 -5.66 37.80 2.74
N PHE A 562 -6.68 37.46 1.94
CA PHE A 562 -6.81 37.99 0.58
C PHE A 562 -7.05 39.49 0.53
N ASN A 563 -7.83 40.07 1.45
CA ASN A 563 -8.02 41.53 1.54
C ASN A 563 -6.70 42.26 1.84
N ASN A 564 -5.87 41.70 2.73
CA ASN A 564 -4.53 42.23 3.00
C ASN A 564 -3.61 42.13 1.77
N PHE A 565 -3.67 41.03 1.02
CA PHE A 565 -2.99 40.86 -0.26
C PHE A 565 -3.44 41.91 -1.29
N TYR A 566 -4.75 42.06 -1.55
CA TYR A 566 -5.26 43.09 -2.48
C TYR A 566 -4.83 44.51 -2.06
N ASN A 567 -4.86 44.85 -0.77
CA ASN A 567 -4.40 46.13 -0.27
C ASN A 567 -2.89 46.36 -0.54
N TYR A 568 -2.06 45.33 -0.38
CA TYR A 568 -0.64 45.39 -0.71
C TYR A 568 -0.40 45.58 -2.21
N LEU A 569 -1.09 44.82 -3.07
CA LEU A 569 -1.01 44.99 -4.53
C LEU A 569 -1.41 46.41 -4.96
N ASN A 570 -2.49 46.94 -4.41
CA ASN A 570 -2.95 48.31 -4.67
C ASN A 570 -1.94 49.38 -4.20
N ASN A 571 -1.14 49.10 -3.17
CA ASN A 571 -0.07 49.98 -2.73
C ASN A 571 1.18 49.85 -3.62
N LEU A 572 1.56 48.65 -4.05
CA LEU A 572 2.65 48.44 -5.03
C LEU A 572 2.36 49.15 -6.35
N LEU A 573 1.14 49.03 -6.89
CA LEU A 573 0.71 49.70 -8.12
C LEU A 573 0.90 51.21 -8.02
N LYS A 574 0.48 51.83 -6.90
CA LYS A 574 0.68 53.27 -6.64
C LYS A 574 2.16 53.63 -6.47
N GLN A 575 2.90 52.85 -5.67
CA GLN A 575 4.30 53.11 -5.32
C GLN A 575 5.22 53.10 -6.56
N TYR A 576 4.95 52.21 -7.51
CA TYR A 576 5.76 52.04 -8.72
C TYR A 576 5.11 52.60 -10.00
N ASN A 577 4.03 53.37 -9.86
CA ASN A 577 3.25 53.98 -10.94
C ASN A 577 2.87 52.98 -12.06
N LYS A 578 2.25 51.87 -11.66
CA LYS A 578 1.80 50.76 -12.53
C LYS A 578 0.28 50.66 -12.51
N ASN A 579 -0.30 50.15 -13.59
CA ASN A 579 -1.75 50.00 -13.75
C ASN A 579 -2.23 48.55 -13.58
N ASN A 580 -1.39 47.57 -13.88
CA ASN A 580 -1.74 46.13 -13.81
C ASN A 580 -0.56 45.29 -13.29
N ILE A 581 -0.84 44.09 -12.80
CA ILE A 581 0.16 43.08 -12.43
C ILE A 581 0.05 41.84 -13.31
N ILE A 582 1.17 41.19 -13.59
CA ILE A 582 1.20 39.80 -14.07
C ILE A 582 1.78 38.89 -12.98
N PHE A 583 1.08 37.81 -12.66
CA PHE A 583 1.53 36.75 -11.76
C PHE A 583 2.07 35.59 -12.58
N TYR A 584 3.40 35.48 -12.65
CA TYR A 584 4.08 34.31 -13.17
C TYR A 584 4.06 33.21 -12.10
N HIS A 585 3.59 32.03 -12.49
CA HIS A 585 3.48 30.85 -11.63
C HIS A 585 3.86 29.59 -12.43
N TRP A 586 3.78 28.39 -11.81
CA TRP A 586 4.31 27.17 -12.41
C TRP A 586 3.30 26.00 -12.38
N SER A 587 2.70 25.71 -13.54
CA SER A 587 1.58 24.78 -13.73
C SER A 587 0.26 25.33 -13.20
N CYS A 588 -0.85 24.63 -13.44
CA CYS A 588 -2.20 25.15 -13.25
C CYS A 588 -2.67 25.22 -11.77
N ALA A 589 -1.82 24.98 -10.79
CA ALA A 589 -2.24 24.76 -9.41
C ALA A 589 -2.80 26.04 -8.76
N GLU A 590 -2.10 27.17 -8.89
CA GLU A 590 -2.42 28.45 -8.24
C GLU A 590 -3.77 28.96 -8.75
N VAL A 591 -3.92 28.99 -10.08
CA VAL A 591 -5.18 29.32 -10.78
C VAL A 591 -6.31 28.39 -10.35
N CYS A 592 -6.06 27.08 -10.21
CA CYS A 592 -7.06 26.14 -9.72
C CYS A 592 -7.42 26.32 -8.23
N MET A 593 -6.58 26.94 -7.41
CA MET A 593 -6.93 27.29 -6.02
C MET A 593 -7.64 28.65 -5.95
N PHE A 594 -7.16 29.65 -6.69
CA PHE A 594 -7.80 30.98 -6.78
C PHE A 594 -9.25 30.89 -7.27
N ASN A 595 -9.50 30.10 -8.32
CA ASN A 595 -10.85 29.91 -8.84
C ASN A 595 -11.76 29.16 -7.86
N LYS A 596 -11.23 28.25 -7.03
CA LYS A 596 -12.00 27.64 -5.92
C LYS A 596 -12.30 28.66 -4.82
N TYR A 597 -11.33 29.49 -4.46
CA TYR A 597 -11.51 30.56 -3.47
C TYR A 597 -12.60 31.54 -3.91
N LYS A 598 -12.53 32.04 -5.16
CA LYS A 598 -13.58 32.92 -5.73
C LYS A 598 -14.94 32.24 -5.75
N PHE A 599 -15.03 30.99 -6.22
CA PHE A 599 -16.28 30.23 -6.27
C PHE A 599 -16.86 29.97 -4.86
N LYS A 600 -16.04 29.58 -3.88
CA LYS A 600 -16.47 29.31 -2.50
C LYS A 600 -17.06 30.54 -1.82
N ASN A 601 -16.49 31.71 -2.12
CA ASN A 601 -16.83 32.98 -1.46
C ASN A 601 -17.70 33.91 -2.34
N ASN A 602 -18.25 33.41 -3.45
CA ASN A 602 -19.08 34.16 -4.42
C ASN A 602 -18.44 35.46 -4.98
N ILE A 603 -17.11 35.48 -5.12
CA ILE A 603 -16.36 36.67 -5.57
C ILE A 603 -16.39 36.77 -7.10
N THR A 604 -17.10 37.78 -7.60
CA THR A 604 -17.29 38.06 -9.04
C THR A 604 -16.44 39.22 -9.57
N THR A 605 -15.58 39.81 -8.74
CA THR A 605 -14.75 40.97 -9.13
C THR A 605 -13.81 40.63 -10.28
N VAL A 606 -13.64 41.60 -11.19
CA VAL A 606 -12.49 41.66 -12.10
C VAL A 606 -11.29 42.14 -11.29
N ASP A 607 -10.14 41.48 -11.45
CA ASP A 607 -8.91 41.84 -10.77
C ASP A 607 -8.00 42.62 -11.72
N ASN A 608 -7.21 43.56 -11.21
CA ASN A 608 -6.20 44.30 -12.01
C ASN A 608 -4.93 43.46 -12.22
N PHE A 609 -5.07 42.14 -12.34
CA PHE A 609 -3.99 41.20 -12.54
C PHE A 609 -4.37 40.00 -13.41
N ILE A 610 -3.37 39.40 -14.05
CA ILE A 610 -3.48 38.19 -14.86
C ILE A 610 -2.50 37.12 -14.39
N PHE A 611 -2.92 35.85 -14.43
CA PHE A 611 -2.04 34.71 -14.15
C PHE A 611 -1.40 34.22 -15.46
N TYR A 612 -0.10 33.91 -15.42
CA TYR A 612 0.62 33.32 -16.54
C TYR A 612 1.47 32.12 -16.11
N ASP A 613 1.17 30.97 -16.71
CA ASP A 613 1.84 29.69 -16.42
C ASP A 613 3.14 29.56 -17.22
N LEU A 614 4.29 29.73 -16.56
CA LEU A 614 5.60 29.55 -17.22
C LEU A 614 5.92 28.08 -17.53
N ASN A 615 5.27 27.10 -16.87
CA ASN A 615 5.42 25.69 -17.24
C ASN A 615 4.85 25.40 -18.64
N LYS A 616 3.83 26.17 -19.04
CA LYS A 616 3.25 26.10 -20.38
C LYS A 616 4.26 26.51 -21.45
N VAL A 617 5.08 27.54 -21.23
CA VAL A 617 6.15 27.92 -22.16
C VAL A 617 7.16 26.78 -22.32
N PHE A 618 7.57 26.16 -21.20
CA PHE A 618 8.50 25.03 -21.22
C PHE A 618 7.97 23.80 -21.95
N THR A 619 6.69 23.49 -21.82
CA THR A 619 6.05 22.32 -22.44
C THR A 619 5.58 22.58 -23.88
N GLU A 620 5.30 23.84 -24.25
CA GLU A 620 4.83 24.20 -25.59
C GLU A 620 5.96 24.59 -26.56
N GLU A 621 7.12 25.05 -26.08
CA GLU A 621 8.35 25.31 -26.88
C GLU A 621 9.39 24.15 -26.80
N PRO A 622 9.07 23.00 -26.18
CA PRO A 622 10.08 22.10 -25.61
C PRO A 622 11.37 22.75 -25.06
N ILE A 623 11.27 23.58 -24.01
CA ILE A 623 12.46 24.13 -23.33
C ILE A 623 13.12 23.04 -22.47
N VAL A 624 14.06 22.30 -23.07
CA VAL A 624 14.72 21.14 -22.47
C VAL A 624 16.12 21.50 -21.97
N ILE A 625 16.49 20.98 -20.78
CA ILE A 625 17.74 21.32 -20.08
C ILE A 625 18.47 20.04 -19.68
N LYS A 626 19.80 20.04 -19.87
CA LYS A 626 20.68 18.93 -19.49
C LYS A 626 20.67 18.71 -17.97
N GLY A 627 20.23 17.54 -17.54
CA GLY A 627 20.00 17.17 -16.15
C GLY A 627 18.52 17.20 -15.73
N ALA A 628 17.62 17.69 -16.58
CA ALA A 628 16.18 17.65 -16.39
C ALA A 628 15.53 16.60 -17.30
N LEU A 629 14.81 15.63 -16.71
CA LEU A 629 14.04 14.61 -17.44
C LEU A 629 12.53 14.90 -17.46
N ASN A 630 12.09 15.95 -16.75
CA ASN A 630 10.70 16.40 -16.68
C ASN A 630 10.61 17.88 -16.30
N PHE A 631 9.44 18.49 -16.53
CA PHE A 631 9.17 19.91 -16.31
C PHE A 631 8.59 20.25 -14.91
N SER A 632 8.85 19.45 -13.87
CA SER A 632 8.55 19.91 -12.50
C SER A 632 9.52 21.05 -12.12
N LEU A 633 9.03 22.06 -11.38
CA LEU A 633 9.84 23.22 -10.96
C LEU A 633 11.16 22.76 -10.31
N LYS A 634 11.06 21.78 -9.40
CA LYS A 634 12.20 21.18 -8.70
C LYS A 634 13.19 20.44 -9.60
N THR A 635 12.74 19.87 -10.73
CA THR A 635 13.65 19.21 -11.70
C THR A 635 14.33 20.24 -12.60
N ILE A 636 13.58 21.22 -13.10
CA ILE A 636 14.10 22.29 -13.97
C ILE A 636 15.11 23.16 -13.20
N ALA A 637 14.72 23.66 -12.03
CA ALA A 637 15.58 24.50 -11.19
C ALA A 637 16.86 23.77 -10.77
N LYS A 638 16.78 22.48 -10.41
CA LYS A 638 17.95 21.66 -10.10
C LYS A 638 18.92 21.56 -11.28
N ALA A 639 18.40 21.37 -12.50
CA ALA A 639 19.23 21.31 -13.69
C ALA A 639 19.87 22.67 -13.99
N LEU A 640 19.12 23.77 -13.91
CA LEU A 640 19.65 25.12 -14.10
C LEU A 640 20.72 25.49 -13.07
N TYR A 641 20.48 25.21 -11.78
CA TYR A 641 21.42 25.45 -10.68
C TYR A 641 22.73 24.64 -10.86
N ASN A 642 22.62 23.34 -11.16
CA ASN A 642 23.78 22.48 -11.43
C ASN A 642 24.61 22.96 -12.63
N ASN A 643 23.97 23.58 -13.64
CA ASN A 643 24.65 24.19 -14.78
C ASN A 643 24.98 25.68 -14.59
N LYS A 644 24.81 26.23 -13.38
CA LYS A 644 25.10 27.62 -12.99
C LYS A 644 24.30 28.71 -13.75
N LEU A 645 23.14 28.35 -14.29
CA LEU A 645 22.24 29.28 -15.02
C LEU A 645 21.29 30.05 -14.09
N ILE A 646 21.04 29.53 -12.88
CA ILE A 646 20.36 30.24 -11.78
C ILE A 646 21.20 30.12 -10.50
N LYS A 647 20.93 30.98 -9.51
CA LYS A 647 21.66 31.07 -8.24
C LYS A 647 20.90 30.44 -7.07
N THR A 648 19.57 30.51 -7.10
CA THR A 648 18.70 30.02 -6.03
C THR A 648 18.36 28.54 -6.20
N TYR A 649 18.41 27.79 -5.08
CA TYR A 649 17.96 26.40 -4.96
C TYR A 649 17.60 26.13 -3.48
N TRP A 650 16.67 25.20 -3.21
CA TRP A 650 16.27 24.85 -1.84
C TRP A 650 17.43 24.36 -0.97
N ASP A 651 17.48 24.84 0.28
CA ASP A 651 18.32 24.22 1.29
C ASP A 651 17.83 22.79 1.60
N ASN A 652 18.77 21.84 1.73
CA ASN A 652 18.49 20.46 2.09
C ASN A 652 18.24 20.29 3.61
N ASN A 653 18.50 21.32 4.42
CA ASN A 653 18.29 21.30 5.87
C ASN A 653 16.88 21.75 6.31
N ASN A 654 16.09 22.39 5.44
CA ASN A 654 14.72 22.83 5.75
C ASN A 654 13.79 21.60 5.90
N SER A 655 13.01 21.52 6.99
CA SER A 655 12.06 20.41 7.18
C SER A 655 10.89 20.48 6.18
N CYS A 656 10.56 21.68 5.70
CA CYS A 656 9.72 21.88 4.54
C CYS A 656 10.54 21.69 3.25
N SER A 657 10.41 20.52 2.63
CA SER A 657 11.14 20.14 1.42
C SER A 657 10.26 20.05 0.17
N ASN A 658 8.94 20.22 0.31
CA ASN A 658 7.91 20.10 -0.72
C ASN A 658 6.55 20.48 -0.11
N GLY A 659 5.58 20.86 -0.94
CA GLY A 659 4.23 21.26 -0.48
C GLY A 659 3.44 20.20 0.30
N LEU A 660 3.75 18.89 0.20
CA LEU A 660 3.12 17.89 1.08
C LEU A 660 3.66 18.01 2.52
N ASN A 661 4.94 18.35 2.70
CA ASN A 661 5.48 18.69 4.03
C ASN A 661 4.82 19.97 4.55
N ALA A 662 4.79 21.05 3.76
CA ALA A 662 4.16 22.32 4.14
C ALA A 662 2.72 22.13 4.65
N LEU A 663 1.89 21.46 3.84
CA LEU A 663 0.49 21.17 4.13
C LEU A 663 0.29 20.27 5.36
N ILE A 664 1.22 19.37 5.70
CA ILE A 664 1.18 18.58 6.95
C ILE A 664 1.55 19.45 8.15
N LEU A 665 2.64 20.20 8.06
CA LEU A 665 3.11 21.11 9.10
C LEU A 665 2.03 22.17 9.40
N ALA A 666 1.42 22.75 8.36
CA ALA A 666 0.30 23.67 8.48
C ALA A 666 -0.93 23.05 9.15
N ASN A 667 -1.29 21.78 8.89
CA ASN A 667 -2.38 21.13 9.62
C ASN A 667 -2.03 20.85 11.09
N ASN A 668 -0.76 20.56 11.42
CA ASN A 668 -0.32 20.51 12.82
C ASN A 668 -0.42 21.89 13.49
N ILE A 669 -0.07 22.96 12.75
CA ILE A 669 -0.13 24.36 13.19
C ILE A 669 -1.58 24.78 13.48
N TYR A 670 -2.49 24.69 12.51
CA TYR A 670 -3.88 25.17 12.69
C TYR A 670 -4.75 24.33 13.63
N ASN A 671 -4.24 23.19 14.11
CA ASN A 671 -4.94 22.32 15.07
C ASN A 671 -4.41 22.47 16.52
N ASN A 672 -3.33 23.23 16.78
CA ASN A 672 -2.70 23.37 18.11
C ASN A 672 -2.20 24.81 18.31
N ASN A 673 -2.34 25.42 19.49
CA ASN A 673 -1.91 26.81 19.70
C ASN A 673 -0.61 26.92 20.54
N ASN A 674 0.51 26.41 20.03
CA ASN A 674 1.79 26.26 20.75
C ASN A 674 2.97 27.04 20.14
N ILE A 675 3.89 27.57 20.95
CA ILE A 675 4.99 28.47 20.51
C ILE A 675 5.92 27.88 19.42
N ILE A 676 6.17 26.57 19.43
CA ILE A 676 7.01 25.85 18.44
C ILE A 676 6.55 26.07 16.98
N ILE A 677 5.28 26.42 16.80
CA ILE A 677 4.67 26.73 15.50
C ILE A 677 5.36 27.88 14.77
N LYS A 678 5.88 28.89 15.47
CA LYS A 678 6.37 30.10 14.80
C LYS A 678 7.62 29.84 13.96
N SER A 679 8.52 28.96 14.41
CA SER A 679 9.67 28.53 13.61
C SER A 679 9.27 27.59 12.46
N THR A 680 8.36 26.65 12.71
CA THR A 680 7.84 25.75 11.67
C THR A 680 7.09 26.50 10.57
N LEU A 681 6.36 27.55 10.90
CA LEU A 681 5.71 28.43 9.93
C LEU A 681 6.75 29.21 9.11
N GLN A 682 7.82 29.71 9.73
CA GLN A 682 8.92 30.37 9.02
C GLN A 682 9.61 29.43 8.02
N GLU A 683 9.79 28.15 8.36
CA GLU A 683 10.33 27.14 7.43
C GLU A 683 9.45 26.96 6.17
N ILE A 684 8.13 27.11 6.30
CA ILE A 684 7.18 27.09 5.18
C ILE A 684 7.24 28.40 4.37
N ILE A 685 7.27 29.56 5.04
CA ILE A 685 7.44 30.88 4.38
C ILE A 685 8.73 30.90 3.55
N ASN A 686 9.83 30.40 4.12
CA ASN A 686 11.12 30.31 3.44
C ASN A 686 11.10 29.32 2.26
N TYR A 687 10.30 28.25 2.33
CA TYR A 687 10.10 27.34 1.20
C TYR A 687 9.34 28.03 0.05
N ASN A 688 8.24 28.71 0.37
CA ASN A 688 7.37 29.44 -0.55
C ASN A 688 8.07 30.67 -1.19
N GLU A 689 8.96 31.37 -0.46
CA GLU A 689 9.86 32.38 -1.06
C GLU A 689 10.76 31.75 -2.13
N ILE A 690 11.37 30.60 -1.83
CA ILE A 690 12.30 29.94 -2.74
C ILE A 690 11.58 29.46 -4.01
N ASP A 691 10.35 28.95 -3.92
CA ASP A 691 9.55 28.58 -5.09
C ASP A 691 9.26 29.82 -5.95
N CYS A 692 8.76 30.92 -5.37
CA CYS A 692 8.58 32.22 -6.05
C CYS A 692 9.87 32.72 -6.73
N LYS A 693 10.99 32.68 -6.01
CA LYS A 693 12.30 33.21 -6.46
C LYS A 693 12.91 32.39 -7.58
N ILE A 694 12.71 31.08 -7.54
CA ILE A 694 13.15 30.17 -8.61
C ILE A 694 12.33 30.42 -9.88
N VAL A 695 11.01 30.63 -9.79
CA VAL A 695 10.20 31.05 -10.94
C VAL A 695 10.70 32.39 -11.50
N GLY A 696 11.08 33.34 -10.62
CA GLY A 696 11.72 34.61 -11.00
C GLY A 696 13.05 34.46 -11.75
N GLU A 697 14.00 33.70 -11.21
CA GLU A 697 15.30 33.46 -11.86
C GLU A 697 15.16 32.66 -13.18
N ILE A 698 14.21 31.72 -13.26
CA ILE A 698 13.86 31.04 -14.51
C ILE A 698 13.31 32.03 -15.55
N HIS A 699 12.41 32.92 -15.14
CA HIS A 699 11.78 33.88 -16.05
C HIS A 699 12.79 34.85 -16.66
N LEU A 700 13.64 35.45 -15.81
CA LEU A 700 14.71 36.35 -16.25
C LEU A 700 15.71 35.63 -17.17
N LEU A 701 15.99 34.35 -16.95
CA LEU A 701 16.82 33.55 -17.84
C LEU A 701 16.20 33.41 -19.25
N ILE A 702 14.92 33.00 -19.36
CA ILE A 702 14.29 32.75 -20.66
C ILE A 702 13.97 34.03 -21.46
N LYS A 703 13.76 35.17 -20.78
CA LYS A 703 13.61 36.48 -21.45
C LYS A 703 14.78 36.78 -22.38
N ASN A 704 16.00 36.41 -22.02
CA ASN A 704 17.22 36.67 -22.79
C ASN A 704 17.44 35.77 -24.03
N ILE A 705 16.63 34.73 -24.24
CA ILE A 705 16.81 33.72 -25.30
C ILE A 705 15.99 34.09 -26.56
N LYS A 706 16.44 35.13 -27.28
CA LYS A 706 15.66 35.91 -28.25
C LYS A 706 15.79 35.54 -29.72
#